data_AF-A0A0H5DPG5-F1
#
_entry.id   AF-A0A0H5DPG5-F1
#
_cell.length_a   1.000
_cell.length_b   1.000
_cell.length_c   1.000
_cell.angle_alpha   90.00
_cell.angle_beta   90.00
_cell.angle_gamma   90.00
#
_symmetry.space_group_name_H-M   'P 1'
#
loop_
_entity.id
_entity.type
_entity.pdbx_description
1 polymer ?
#
loop_
_entity_poly.entity_id
_entity_poly.type
_entity_poly.pdbx_seq_one_letter_code
_entity_poly.pdbx_strand_id
1 'polypeptide(L)'
;MAILSMGNFSPLPSDLVKLSQIVQVFTTDEPEKELRSQLFEEMAALVKSLPLADGHRKTIEDFRLKISELEPHVQNNAGLWFLASVFTISNMKTDAAQWMLGCGLWTELGLLQDPSLRVRLSNGMYDLAADEGSREVWDAFIKSVRGTSGQRGLMLLAIPFYELKKQGVAEDGLVKVAAGISQFQTSRTSKFRDVYRVKLLLNIMHFFAQSGIYSPELKRQGLEKIFFEKQEGHFEVIRHEERIVKNVTAVKGLLQLQDLSWPIADKDLDAQFRASLGELIPLEKLEGNASEKYDEIFGTCRNPGGLLTYAAGLKTLNEPAVMQCLGEFTVSVLDGTFKSKRYDTANNPHLATISTGNSDLIEKWKREITVGLESLSSEAKGQNSLDLREWITNKLITDNHLADADLSFVKKYLQAATADQRAEIFSDLVAKIKLAMKEEEKNALRAQINVQKGNNKKLTEDLSRKKKDVKTLGNSGQEAVKIRLEKLKNEVKALEQDLSDSVKSLQRLDKDLKSLTQEATEDPVLQNLNFQKACLLSLKAGKDADSPRVIKLLEDINKAMKLYENSEFAHDVKGLLELVKSEKKTTKPESALKVVLTDDPIDLLLCGTDVSGSCQRLDGGPSLNKGLLGYLVDGKNRLLAIKDGNKIVSRCMLRLLWDGEKPVIFRERLYPDSIPSEHQAALNALAKQIAQDLGVPLTSKDGENRYGKDLEALGGPAPYEYSDGSGGVQKSGVYTIKYARQVD
;
A
#
# COMPACT_ATOMS: atom_id res chain seq x y z
N MET A 1 21.47 -51.93 -4.23
CA MET A 1 21.51 -51.82 -5.71
C MET A 1 22.43 -50.71 -6.21
N ALA A 2 22.32 -49.45 -5.78
CA ALA A 2 23.21 -48.36 -6.25
C ALA A 2 24.71 -48.55 -5.93
N ILE A 3 25.04 -49.12 -4.76
CA ILE A 3 26.43 -49.45 -4.37
C ILE A 3 26.98 -50.64 -5.18
N LEU A 4 26.10 -51.57 -5.62
CA LEU A 4 26.48 -52.74 -6.43
C LEU A 4 26.79 -52.36 -7.89
N SER A 5 26.25 -51.23 -8.39
CA SER A 5 26.50 -50.72 -9.74
C SER A 5 27.80 -49.90 -9.90
N MET A 6 28.58 -49.69 -8.82
CA MET A 6 29.79 -48.84 -8.85
C MET A 6 31.08 -49.60 -9.21
N GLY A 7 31.02 -50.91 -9.44
CA GLY A 7 32.19 -51.73 -9.82
C GLY A 7 32.79 -51.44 -11.21
N ASN A 8 32.19 -50.55 -12.00
CA ASN A 8 32.61 -50.27 -13.39
C ASN A 8 33.37 -48.96 -13.59
N PHE A 9 33.81 -48.27 -12.52
CA PHE A 9 34.56 -47.01 -12.64
C PHE A 9 35.89 -47.06 -11.85
N SER A 10 36.97 -46.64 -12.51
CA SER A 10 38.33 -46.56 -11.95
C SER A 10 38.80 -45.10 -11.82
N PRO A 11 39.56 -44.72 -10.77
CA PRO A 11 39.68 -45.37 -9.47
C PRO A 11 38.89 -44.60 -8.38
N LEU A 12 38.03 -45.33 -7.67
CA LEU A 12 37.48 -44.86 -6.39
C LEU A 12 38.62 -44.77 -5.35
N PRO A 13 38.62 -43.77 -4.44
CA PRO A 13 39.53 -43.73 -3.30
C PRO A 13 39.56 -45.08 -2.57
N SER A 14 40.73 -45.53 -2.13
CA SER A 14 40.92 -46.84 -1.48
C SER A 14 39.95 -47.10 -0.33
N ASP A 15 39.57 -46.03 0.37
CA ASP A 15 38.69 -46.07 1.53
C ASP A 15 37.24 -46.34 1.13
N LEU A 16 36.83 -45.91 -0.07
CA LEU A 16 35.50 -46.18 -0.64
C LEU A 16 35.35 -47.63 -1.14
N VAL A 17 36.45 -48.23 -1.64
CA VAL A 17 36.45 -49.65 -2.04
C VAL A 17 36.24 -50.54 -0.80
N LYS A 18 36.98 -50.26 0.28
CA LYS A 18 36.80 -50.94 1.58
C LYS A 18 35.38 -50.79 2.12
N LEU A 19 34.83 -49.58 2.12
CA LEU A 19 33.45 -49.33 2.56
C LEU A 19 32.40 -50.09 1.75
N SER A 20 32.57 -50.19 0.42
CA SER A 20 31.63 -50.95 -0.43
C SER A 20 31.64 -52.45 -0.13
N GLN A 21 32.81 -53.01 0.18
CA GLN A 21 32.98 -54.42 0.55
C GLN A 21 32.33 -54.70 1.92
N ILE A 22 32.48 -53.79 2.87
CA ILE A 22 31.85 -53.94 4.20
C ILE A 22 30.33 -53.78 4.07
N VAL A 23 29.82 -52.85 3.26
CA VAL A 23 28.38 -52.66 3.04
C VAL A 23 27.69 -53.90 2.43
N GLN A 24 28.36 -54.68 1.59
CA GLN A 24 27.80 -55.95 1.08
C GLN A 24 27.50 -56.94 2.21
N VAL A 25 28.31 -56.96 3.26
CA VAL A 25 28.14 -57.85 4.42
C VAL A 25 26.92 -57.48 5.27
N PHE A 26 26.47 -56.23 5.22
CA PHE A 26 25.31 -55.75 6.00
C PHE A 26 23.96 -55.98 5.33
N THR A 27 23.96 -56.58 4.14
CA THR A 27 22.72 -56.98 3.46
C THR A 27 22.23 -58.37 3.85
N THR A 28 22.95 -59.07 4.74
CA THR A 28 22.49 -60.30 5.38
C THR A 28 21.79 -60.00 6.70
N ASP A 29 20.77 -60.80 7.08
CA ASP A 29 19.87 -60.48 8.20
C ASP A 29 20.55 -60.38 9.58
N GLU A 30 21.72 -61.01 9.79
CA GLU A 30 22.51 -60.88 11.04
C GLU A 30 24.04 -60.91 10.82
N PRO A 31 24.71 -59.76 10.61
CA PRO A 31 26.16 -59.72 10.51
C PRO A 31 26.83 -59.91 11.89
N GLU A 32 27.94 -60.65 11.90
CA GLU A 32 28.76 -60.89 13.11
C GLU A 32 29.18 -59.57 13.78
N LYS A 33 29.30 -59.60 15.11
CA LYS A 33 29.55 -58.41 15.93
C LYS A 33 30.90 -57.74 15.57
N GLU A 34 31.96 -58.52 15.29
CA GLU A 34 33.25 -57.97 14.85
C GLU A 34 33.13 -57.15 13.56
N LEU A 35 32.39 -57.65 12.56
CA LEU A 35 32.17 -56.95 11.29
C LEU A 35 31.38 -55.66 11.47
N ARG A 36 30.47 -55.62 12.45
CA ARG A 36 29.75 -54.40 12.83
C ARG A 36 30.65 -53.33 13.41
N SER A 37 31.48 -53.72 14.39
CA SER A 37 32.48 -52.83 14.96
C SER A 37 33.45 -52.30 13.89
N GLN A 38 33.88 -53.15 12.96
CA GLN A 38 34.75 -52.73 11.86
C GLN A 38 34.10 -51.69 10.94
N LEU A 39 32.82 -51.82 10.60
CA LEU A 39 32.12 -50.81 9.80
C LEU A 39 32.08 -49.45 10.51
N PHE A 40 31.75 -49.43 11.80
CA PHE A 40 31.64 -48.18 12.54
C PHE A 40 32.97 -47.45 12.69
N GLU A 41 34.09 -48.17 12.78
CA GLU A 41 35.43 -47.58 12.75
C GLU A 41 35.77 -46.98 11.38
N GLU A 42 35.44 -47.68 10.29
CA GLU A 42 35.65 -47.18 8.92
C GLU A 42 34.73 -45.99 8.60
N MET A 43 33.50 -45.97 9.12
CA MET A 43 32.61 -44.80 9.07
C MET A 43 33.21 -43.59 9.79
N ALA A 44 33.80 -43.79 10.96
CA ALA A 44 34.46 -42.72 11.71
C ALA A 44 35.70 -42.18 10.97
N ALA A 45 36.48 -43.08 10.36
CA ALA A 45 37.62 -42.69 9.53
C ALA A 45 37.18 -41.84 8.32
N LEU A 46 36.08 -42.22 7.66
CA LEU A 46 35.51 -41.44 6.54
C LEU A 46 35.03 -40.05 6.98
N VAL A 47 34.30 -39.94 8.10
CA VAL A 47 33.81 -38.65 8.59
C VAL A 47 34.97 -37.71 8.91
N LYS A 48 36.07 -38.23 9.47
CA LYS A 48 37.30 -37.47 9.74
C LYS A 48 37.97 -36.97 8.45
N SER A 49 37.91 -37.72 7.36
CA SER A 49 38.52 -37.33 6.08
C SER A 49 37.70 -36.30 5.29
N LEU A 50 36.45 -36.02 5.66
CA LEU A 50 35.63 -35.03 4.96
C LEU A 50 36.07 -33.59 5.25
N PRO A 51 36.07 -32.68 4.25
CA PRO A 51 36.45 -31.28 4.41
C PRO A 51 35.32 -30.44 5.04
N LEU A 52 34.85 -30.85 6.22
CA LEU A 52 33.78 -30.20 6.98
C LEU A 52 34.35 -29.38 8.15
N ALA A 53 33.62 -28.38 8.62
CA ALA A 53 33.97 -27.63 9.83
C ALA A 53 33.86 -28.54 11.07
N ASP A 54 34.64 -28.27 12.12
CA ASP A 54 34.75 -29.17 13.29
C ASP A 54 33.44 -29.35 14.04
N GLY A 55 32.60 -28.31 14.12
CA GLY A 55 31.25 -28.42 14.71
C GLY A 55 30.36 -29.40 13.95
N HIS A 56 30.47 -29.44 12.62
CA HIS A 56 29.71 -30.35 11.76
C HIS A 56 30.24 -31.78 11.82
N ARG A 57 31.56 -31.97 11.85
CA ARG A 57 32.17 -33.28 12.10
C ARG A 57 31.71 -33.85 13.44
N LYS A 58 31.69 -33.02 14.48
CA LYS A 58 31.19 -33.41 15.80
C LYS A 58 29.72 -33.87 15.76
N THR A 59 28.84 -33.12 15.10
CA THR A 59 27.42 -33.51 14.94
C THR A 59 27.26 -34.85 14.23
N ILE A 60 28.06 -35.09 13.18
CA ILE A 60 28.03 -36.35 12.41
C ILE A 60 28.57 -37.52 13.27
N GLU A 61 29.64 -37.30 14.05
CA GLU A 61 30.18 -38.29 14.99
C GLU A 61 29.22 -38.61 16.14
N ASP A 62 28.57 -37.60 16.73
CA ASP A 62 27.58 -37.78 17.80
C ASP A 62 26.40 -38.63 17.28
N PHE A 63 26.01 -38.46 16.02
CA PHE A 63 24.96 -39.28 15.41
C PHE A 63 25.44 -40.70 15.11
N ARG A 64 26.69 -40.89 14.67
CA ARG A 64 27.30 -42.23 14.50
C ARG A 64 27.28 -43.00 15.83
N LEU A 65 27.66 -42.34 16.93
CA LEU A 65 27.64 -42.93 18.27
C LEU A 65 26.22 -43.35 18.68
N LYS A 66 25.21 -42.49 18.46
CA LYS A 66 23.81 -42.84 18.71
C LYS A 66 23.33 -44.04 17.88
N ILE A 67 23.79 -44.18 16.64
CA ILE A 67 23.47 -45.37 15.84
C ILE A 67 24.07 -46.63 16.47
N SER A 68 25.30 -46.56 17.00
CA SER A 68 25.97 -47.71 17.63
C SER A 68 25.30 -48.17 18.93
N GLU A 69 24.44 -47.35 19.53
CA GLU A 69 23.65 -47.69 20.73
C GLU A 69 22.32 -48.40 20.39
N LEU A 70 21.93 -48.47 19.11
CA LEU A 70 20.66 -49.10 18.68
C LEU A 70 20.73 -50.64 18.72
N GLU A 71 19.59 -51.31 18.66
CA GLU A 71 19.52 -52.78 18.52
C GLU A 71 20.19 -53.27 17.23
N PRO A 72 20.89 -54.43 17.22
CA PRO A 72 21.63 -54.99 16.09
C PRO A 72 20.97 -54.87 14.69
N HIS A 73 19.70 -55.25 14.59
CA HIS A 73 18.96 -55.24 13.33
C HIS A 73 18.60 -53.81 12.86
N VAL A 74 18.55 -52.85 13.79
CA VAL A 74 18.31 -51.42 13.52
C VAL A 74 19.61 -50.72 13.13
N GLN A 75 20.74 -51.07 13.78
CA GLN A 75 22.07 -50.54 13.49
C GLN A 75 22.43 -50.67 12.01
N ASN A 76 22.10 -51.80 11.38
CA ASN A 76 22.43 -52.06 9.98
C ASN A 76 21.74 -51.08 9.03
N ASN A 77 20.42 -50.91 9.20
CA ASN A 77 19.64 -49.99 8.36
C ASN A 77 20.01 -48.53 8.62
N ALA A 78 20.21 -48.16 9.89
CA ALA A 78 20.62 -46.81 10.28
C ALA A 78 22.05 -46.48 9.82
N GLY A 79 22.98 -47.44 9.89
CA GLY A 79 24.36 -47.32 9.43
C GLY A 79 24.46 -47.18 7.91
N LEU A 80 23.69 -47.96 7.15
CA LEU A 80 23.59 -47.82 5.69
C LEU A 80 23.01 -46.46 5.28
N TRP A 81 21.99 -45.97 6.00
CA TRP A 81 21.42 -44.64 5.76
C TRP A 81 22.38 -43.51 6.09
N PHE A 82 23.13 -43.63 7.20
CA PHE A 82 24.18 -42.69 7.56
C PHE A 82 25.24 -42.61 6.47
N LEU A 83 25.71 -43.77 5.98
CA LEU A 83 26.71 -43.83 4.91
C LEU A 83 26.23 -43.18 3.62
N ALA A 84 25.00 -43.46 3.18
CA ALA A 84 24.42 -42.81 2.01
C ALA A 84 24.31 -41.29 2.19
N SER A 85 23.98 -40.83 3.39
CA SER A 85 23.83 -39.40 3.70
C SER A 85 25.17 -38.68 3.78
N VAL A 86 26.16 -39.29 4.42
CA VAL A 86 27.56 -38.80 4.48
C VAL A 86 28.16 -38.74 3.07
N PHE A 87 27.90 -39.74 2.22
CA PHE A 87 28.31 -39.74 0.81
C PHE A 87 27.61 -38.66 -0.02
N THR A 88 26.34 -38.36 0.27
CA THR A 88 25.63 -37.27 -0.42
C THR A 88 26.21 -35.92 0.00
N ILE A 89 26.45 -35.71 1.30
CA ILE A 89 27.05 -34.48 1.83
C ILE A 89 28.48 -34.28 1.32
N SER A 90 29.28 -35.35 1.21
CA SER A 90 30.66 -35.26 0.71
C SER A 90 30.76 -34.81 -0.75
N ASN A 91 29.68 -34.96 -1.52
CA ASN A 91 29.60 -34.52 -2.91
C ASN A 91 28.92 -33.14 -3.08
N MET A 92 28.45 -32.51 -1.99
CA MET A 92 27.91 -31.14 -2.02
C MET A 92 29.04 -30.09 -1.96
N LYS A 93 28.78 -28.89 -2.49
CA LYS A 93 29.64 -27.72 -2.22
C LYS A 93 29.59 -27.38 -0.73
N THR A 94 30.73 -26.96 -0.18
CA THR A 94 30.95 -26.78 1.27
C THR A 94 29.94 -25.84 1.93
N ASP A 95 29.52 -24.78 1.24
CA ASP A 95 28.53 -23.80 1.68
C ASP A 95 27.11 -24.39 1.80
N ALA A 96 26.70 -25.23 0.85
CA ALA A 96 25.41 -25.92 0.90
C ALA A 96 25.35 -26.98 2.01
N ALA A 97 26.45 -27.73 2.19
CA ALA A 97 26.58 -28.69 3.29
C ALA A 97 26.52 -27.98 4.66
N GLN A 98 27.16 -26.81 4.77
CA GLN A 98 27.11 -25.99 5.99
C GLN A 98 25.71 -25.43 6.28
N TRP A 99 24.98 -24.96 5.26
CA TRP A 99 23.61 -24.48 5.40
C TRP A 99 22.64 -25.57 5.89
N MET A 100 22.69 -26.76 5.26
CA MET A 100 21.82 -27.89 5.64
C MET A 100 22.04 -28.35 7.09
N LEU A 101 23.30 -28.39 7.53
CA LEU A 101 23.65 -28.80 8.89
C LEU A 101 23.30 -27.71 9.91
N GLY A 102 23.53 -26.43 9.59
CA GLY A 102 23.22 -25.30 10.47
C GLY A 102 21.73 -25.12 10.74
N CYS A 103 20.86 -25.51 9.82
CA CYS A 103 19.40 -25.42 9.98
C CYS A 103 18.76 -26.64 10.67
N GLY A 104 19.52 -27.67 11.07
CA GLY A 104 18.95 -28.90 11.66
C GLY A 104 18.10 -29.75 10.69
N LEU A 105 18.12 -29.41 9.41
CA LEU A 105 17.36 -30.05 8.31
C LEU A 105 17.75 -31.52 8.10
N TRP A 106 18.97 -31.87 8.48
CA TRP A 106 19.53 -33.22 8.36
C TRP A 106 18.82 -34.26 9.23
N THR A 107 18.45 -33.88 10.46
CA THR A 107 17.71 -34.72 11.41
C THR A 107 16.29 -35.03 10.94
N GLU A 108 15.66 -34.10 10.20
CA GLU A 108 14.29 -34.21 9.69
C GLU A 108 14.21 -35.08 8.42
N LEU A 109 15.24 -35.03 7.54
CA LEU A 109 15.33 -35.89 6.35
C LEU A 109 15.52 -37.38 6.69
N GLY A 110 16.10 -37.69 7.85
CA GLY A 110 16.27 -39.07 8.34
C GLY A 110 15.01 -39.75 8.80
N LEU A 111 13.94 -38.99 9.11
CA LEU A 111 12.64 -39.53 9.50
C LEU A 111 11.75 -39.91 8.29
N LEU A 112 12.26 -39.78 7.05
CA LEU A 112 11.53 -40.07 5.81
C LEU A 112 11.72 -41.55 5.37
N GLN A 113 10.77 -42.40 5.73
CA GLN A 113 10.60 -43.75 5.14
C GLN A 113 9.86 -43.68 3.79
N ASP A 114 10.57 -43.43 2.69
CA ASP A 114 10.24 -43.94 1.34
C ASP A 114 11.42 -43.70 0.36
N PRO A 115 12.13 -44.75 -0.08
CA PRO A 115 13.21 -44.66 -1.06
C PRO A 115 12.78 -44.25 -2.48
N SER A 116 11.51 -44.47 -2.86
CA SER A 116 11.02 -44.22 -4.23
C SER A 116 10.87 -42.74 -4.58
N LEU A 117 10.68 -41.89 -3.57
CA LEU A 117 10.58 -40.43 -3.72
C LEU A 117 11.93 -39.77 -4.00
N ARG A 118 13.04 -40.34 -3.51
CA ARG A 118 14.39 -39.75 -3.69
C ARG A 118 14.88 -39.87 -5.13
N VAL A 119 14.60 -41.00 -5.78
CA VAL A 119 15.00 -41.27 -7.17
C VAL A 119 14.25 -40.36 -8.16
N ARG A 120 13.01 -39.96 -7.84
CA ARG A 120 12.24 -39.04 -8.70
C ARG A 120 12.67 -37.57 -8.53
N LEU A 121 13.09 -37.17 -7.34
CA LEU A 121 13.53 -35.80 -7.06
C LEU A 121 14.93 -35.50 -7.59
N SER A 122 15.89 -36.43 -7.49
CA SER A 122 17.27 -36.15 -7.95
C SER A 122 17.42 -36.14 -9.47
N ASN A 123 16.60 -36.91 -10.19
CA ASN A 123 16.68 -37.00 -11.66
C ASN A 123 15.85 -35.91 -12.36
N GLY A 124 14.77 -35.42 -11.77
CA GLY A 124 13.93 -34.39 -12.40
C GLY A 124 14.49 -32.98 -12.28
N MET A 125 15.17 -32.64 -11.17
CA MET A 125 15.58 -31.25 -10.89
C MET A 125 16.82 -30.80 -11.66
N TYR A 126 17.65 -31.72 -12.17
CA TYR A 126 18.83 -31.37 -12.96
C TYR A 126 18.50 -31.04 -14.43
N ASP A 127 17.42 -31.60 -14.99
CA ASP A 127 17.02 -31.39 -16.39
C ASP A 127 15.99 -30.25 -16.57
N LEU A 128 15.41 -29.75 -15.47
CA LEU A 128 14.27 -28.81 -15.49
C LEU A 128 14.61 -27.32 -15.67
N ALA A 129 15.88 -26.97 -15.88
CA ALA A 129 16.36 -25.58 -15.81
C ALA A 129 16.66 -24.90 -17.17
N ALA A 130 16.11 -25.35 -18.31
CA ALA A 130 16.51 -24.78 -19.61
C ALA A 130 15.45 -24.61 -20.73
N ASP A 131 14.15 -24.85 -20.55
CA ASP A 131 13.19 -24.77 -21.68
C ASP A 131 11.72 -24.39 -21.31
N GLU A 132 11.00 -23.84 -22.29
CA GLU A 132 9.59 -23.42 -22.33
C GLU A 132 8.59 -24.58 -22.07
N GLY A 133 9.00 -25.85 -22.27
CA GLY A 133 8.24 -27.06 -21.89
C GLY A 133 8.06 -27.25 -20.37
N SER A 134 8.70 -26.44 -19.54
CA SER A 134 8.64 -26.50 -18.07
C SER A 134 7.30 -26.07 -17.45
N ARG A 135 6.37 -25.49 -18.22
CA ARG A 135 5.05 -25.04 -17.72
C ARG A 135 4.12 -26.18 -17.30
N GLU A 136 4.04 -27.24 -18.09
CA GLU A 136 3.17 -28.39 -17.81
C GLU A 136 3.72 -29.24 -16.65
N VAL A 137 5.06 -29.31 -16.54
CA VAL A 137 5.75 -29.99 -15.44
C VAL A 137 5.61 -29.20 -14.13
N TRP A 138 5.62 -27.87 -14.18
CA TRP A 138 5.29 -27.01 -13.05
C TRP A 138 3.85 -27.19 -12.56
N ASP A 139 2.88 -27.23 -13.48
CA ASP A 139 1.47 -27.51 -13.14
C ASP A 139 1.30 -28.92 -12.55
N ALA A 140 2.05 -29.91 -13.07
CA ALA A 140 2.08 -31.26 -12.53
C ALA A 140 2.72 -31.31 -11.13
N PHE A 141 3.79 -30.54 -10.89
CA PHE A 141 4.44 -30.41 -9.59
C PHE A 141 3.50 -29.77 -8.56
N ILE A 142 2.89 -28.62 -8.88
CA ILE A 142 1.88 -27.96 -8.04
C ILE A 142 0.71 -28.92 -7.74
N LYS A 143 0.23 -29.66 -8.74
CA LYS A 143 -0.80 -30.71 -8.56
C LYS A 143 -0.34 -31.85 -7.66
N SER A 144 0.92 -32.28 -7.74
CA SER A 144 1.48 -33.36 -6.90
C SER A 144 1.67 -32.93 -5.44
N VAL A 145 2.02 -31.66 -5.20
CA VAL A 145 2.21 -31.09 -3.87
C VAL A 145 0.88 -30.95 -3.11
N ARG A 146 -0.24 -30.75 -3.82
CA ARG A 146 -1.62 -30.71 -3.25
C ARG A 146 -2.03 -31.97 -2.48
N GLY A 147 -1.35 -33.11 -2.70
CA GLY A 147 -1.60 -34.37 -1.98
C GLY A 147 -0.73 -34.59 -0.73
N THR A 148 0.22 -33.68 -0.43
CA THR A 148 1.16 -33.83 0.68
C THR A 148 0.72 -33.04 1.91
N SER A 149 1.10 -33.48 3.12
CA SER A 149 0.79 -32.76 4.35
C SER A 149 1.36 -31.33 4.31
N GLY A 150 0.61 -30.35 4.86
CA GLY A 150 0.84 -28.91 4.64
C GLY A 150 2.27 -28.40 4.90
N GLN A 151 3.02 -29.03 5.79
CA GLN A 151 4.42 -28.67 6.08
C GLN A 151 5.38 -29.07 4.94
N ARG A 152 5.11 -30.19 4.27
CA ARG A 152 5.88 -30.70 3.12
C ARG A 152 5.72 -29.82 1.89
N GLY A 153 4.50 -29.36 1.60
CA GLY A 153 4.27 -28.50 0.44
C GLY A 153 4.80 -27.08 0.60
N LEU A 154 4.81 -26.51 1.81
CA LEU A 154 5.41 -25.19 2.07
C LEU A 154 6.94 -25.23 2.01
N MET A 155 7.60 -26.28 2.52
CA MET A 155 9.05 -26.46 2.35
C MET A 155 9.45 -26.62 0.87
N LEU A 156 8.67 -27.39 0.12
CA LEU A 156 8.89 -27.60 -1.32
C LEU A 156 8.63 -26.35 -2.17
N LEU A 157 7.93 -25.33 -1.64
CA LEU A 157 7.71 -24.03 -2.30
C LEU A 157 8.74 -22.97 -1.90
N ALA A 158 9.34 -23.06 -0.71
CA ALA A 158 10.38 -22.13 -0.24
C ALA A 158 11.74 -22.36 -0.93
N ILE A 159 12.09 -23.62 -1.23
CA ILE A 159 13.33 -24.00 -1.91
C ILE A 159 13.43 -23.41 -3.34
N PRO A 160 12.38 -23.48 -4.18
CA PRO A 160 12.36 -22.81 -5.48
C PRO A 160 12.39 -21.29 -5.40
N PHE A 161 11.80 -20.67 -4.37
CA PHE A 161 11.82 -19.22 -4.20
C PHE A 161 13.25 -18.68 -4.03
N TYR A 162 14.10 -19.44 -3.35
CA TYR A 162 15.52 -19.15 -3.16
C TYR A 162 16.34 -19.38 -4.45
N GLU A 163 16.09 -20.48 -5.17
CA GLU A 163 16.85 -20.84 -6.38
C GLU A 163 16.44 -20.05 -7.64
N LEU A 164 15.15 -19.76 -7.85
CA LEU A 164 14.65 -19.03 -9.03
C LEU A 164 15.21 -17.61 -9.11
N LYS A 165 15.48 -16.99 -7.96
CA LYS A 165 16.07 -15.65 -7.94
C LYS A 165 17.58 -15.64 -8.19
N LYS A 166 18.29 -16.66 -7.72
CA LYS A 166 19.73 -16.86 -8.02
C LYS A 166 19.98 -17.02 -9.52
N GLN A 167 18.97 -17.47 -10.26
CA GLN A 167 18.99 -17.66 -11.70
C GLN A 167 18.47 -16.45 -12.51
N GLY A 168 18.12 -15.33 -11.87
CA GLY A 168 17.70 -14.10 -12.56
C GLY A 168 16.30 -14.17 -13.20
N VAL A 169 15.41 -15.03 -12.69
CA VAL A 169 14.03 -15.12 -13.17
C VAL A 169 13.31 -13.77 -13.01
N ALA A 170 12.57 -13.38 -14.05
CA ALA A 170 11.85 -12.11 -14.12
C ALA A 170 10.81 -11.94 -13.00
N GLU A 171 10.54 -10.68 -12.64
CA GLU A 171 9.74 -10.27 -11.48
C GLU A 171 8.32 -10.85 -11.48
N ASP A 172 7.72 -11.09 -12.66
CA ASP A 172 6.39 -11.67 -12.80
C ASP A 172 6.32 -13.15 -12.40
N GLY A 173 7.43 -13.89 -12.52
CA GLY A 173 7.56 -15.28 -12.09
C GLY A 173 7.49 -15.42 -10.57
N LEU A 174 8.14 -14.52 -9.83
CA LEU A 174 8.14 -14.52 -8.37
C LEU A 174 6.76 -14.19 -7.78
N VAL A 175 6.02 -13.27 -8.42
CA VAL A 175 4.65 -12.93 -8.07
C VAL A 175 3.70 -14.13 -8.24
N LYS A 176 3.92 -14.98 -9.26
CA LYS A 176 3.15 -16.22 -9.46
C LYS A 176 3.46 -17.28 -8.40
N VAL A 177 4.72 -17.38 -7.94
CA VAL A 177 5.07 -18.29 -6.84
C VAL A 177 4.44 -17.83 -5.52
N ALA A 178 4.45 -16.53 -5.23
CA ALA A 178 3.75 -15.97 -4.07
C ALA A 178 2.24 -16.27 -4.11
N ALA A 179 1.62 -16.15 -5.30
CA ALA A 179 0.22 -16.55 -5.50
C ALA A 179 0.01 -18.07 -5.33
N GLY A 180 0.96 -18.90 -5.76
CA GLY A 180 0.93 -20.36 -5.55
C GLY A 180 1.03 -20.76 -4.08
N ILE A 181 1.84 -20.04 -3.28
CA ILE A 181 1.93 -20.21 -1.82
C ILE A 181 0.59 -19.83 -1.17
N SER A 182 0.01 -18.69 -1.57
CA SER A 182 -1.32 -18.26 -1.11
C SER A 182 -2.39 -19.32 -1.42
N GLN A 183 -2.45 -19.82 -2.66
CA GLN A 183 -3.39 -20.88 -3.07
C GLN A 183 -3.14 -22.23 -2.37
N PHE A 184 -1.90 -22.56 -2.01
CA PHE A 184 -1.60 -23.79 -1.26
C PHE A 184 -2.11 -23.70 0.19
N GLN A 185 -2.02 -22.52 0.80
CA GLN A 185 -2.52 -22.27 2.15
C GLN A 185 -4.04 -22.46 2.29
N THR A 186 -4.79 -22.26 1.21
CA THR A 186 -6.25 -22.39 1.18
C THR A 186 -6.76 -23.82 0.95
N SER A 187 -5.87 -24.79 0.76
CA SER A 187 -6.28 -26.18 0.48
C SER A 187 -6.83 -26.90 1.72
N ARG A 188 -8.04 -27.47 1.54
CA ARG A 188 -8.99 -27.96 2.57
C ARG A 188 -8.52 -29.08 3.51
N THR A 189 -7.31 -29.62 3.40
CA THR A 189 -6.97 -30.95 3.98
C THR A 189 -5.90 -30.96 5.08
N SER A 190 -5.35 -29.82 5.49
CA SER A 190 -4.23 -29.81 6.45
C SER A 190 -4.69 -29.55 7.90
N LYS A 191 -4.79 -30.62 8.70
CA LYS A 191 -5.13 -30.65 10.13
C LYS A 191 -4.01 -30.16 11.09
N PHE A 192 -3.39 -29.01 10.82
CA PHE A 192 -2.39 -28.43 11.73
C PHE A 192 -2.97 -27.24 12.49
N ARG A 193 -2.71 -27.17 13.80
CA ARG A 193 -3.11 -26.05 14.68
C ARG A 193 -2.47 -24.74 14.19
N ASP A 194 -3.30 -23.71 14.08
CA ASP A 194 -3.11 -22.48 13.30
C ASP A 194 -1.88 -21.62 13.66
N VAL A 195 -1.43 -21.63 14.92
CA VAL A 195 -0.28 -20.84 15.38
C VAL A 195 1.01 -21.11 14.60
N TYR A 196 1.26 -22.37 14.21
CA TYR A 196 2.49 -22.73 13.48
C TYR A 196 2.48 -22.26 12.02
N ARG A 197 1.31 -22.20 11.38
CA ARG A 197 1.16 -21.69 10.01
C ARG A 197 1.39 -20.19 9.97
N VAL A 198 0.79 -19.49 10.93
CA VAL A 198 1.01 -18.07 11.18
C VAL A 198 2.50 -17.79 11.41
N LYS A 199 3.16 -18.56 12.28
CA LYS A 199 4.60 -18.43 12.57
C LYS A 199 5.48 -18.66 11.34
N LEU A 200 5.17 -19.66 10.52
CA LEU A 200 5.91 -19.92 9.28
C LEU A 200 5.72 -18.80 8.25
N LEU A 201 4.49 -18.29 8.10
CA LEU A 201 4.18 -17.15 7.25
C LEU A 201 4.98 -15.91 7.70
N LEU A 202 4.95 -15.61 9.00
CA LEU A 202 5.68 -14.51 9.62
C LEU A 202 7.19 -14.62 9.39
N ASN A 203 7.76 -15.81 9.49
CA ASN A 203 9.18 -16.03 9.21
C ASN A 203 9.53 -15.82 7.73
N ILE A 204 8.67 -16.25 6.81
CA ILE A 204 8.83 -15.99 5.37
C ILE A 204 8.75 -14.48 5.10
N MET A 205 7.81 -13.77 5.74
CA MET A 205 7.65 -12.32 5.63
C MET A 205 8.83 -11.56 6.20
N HIS A 206 9.31 -11.96 7.37
CA HIS A 206 10.49 -11.40 8.02
C HIS A 206 11.71 -11.49 7.10
N PHE A 207 11.94 -12.69 6.54
CA PHE A 207 13.01 -12.89 5.56
C PHE A 207 12.81 -12.04 4.30
N PHE A 208 11.58 -11.99 3.76
CA PHE A 208 11.27 -11.19 2.57
C PHE A 208 11.52 -9.70 2.81
N ALA A 209 11.09 -9.19 3.96
CA ALA A 209 11.24 -7.79 4.36
C ALA A 209 12.68 -7.41 4.70
N GLN A 210 13.45 -8.27 5.38
CA GLN A 210 14.85 -8.02 5.71
C GLN A 210 15.82 -8.27 4.56
N SER A 211 15.42 -9.05 3.56
CA SER A 211 16.31 -9.32 2.44
C SER A 211 16.59 -8.00 1.69
N GLY A 212 17.87 -7.65 1.55
CA GLY A 212 18.32 -6.55 0.69
C GLY A 212 18.14 -6.83 -0.81
N ILE A 213 17.50 -7.95 -1.14
CA ILE A 213 17.44 -8.52 -2.47
C ILE A 213 16.19 -8.00 -3.22
N TYR A 214 15.12 -7.54 -2.55
CA TYR A 214 13.89 -7.04 -3.20
C TYR A 214 13.74 -5.52 -3.05
N SER A 215 13.21 -4.86 -4.09
CA SER A 215 12.81 -3.45 -4.02
C SER A 215 11.63 -3.26 -3.05
N PRO A 216 11.46 -2.08 -2.43
CA PRO A 216 10.33 -1.80 -1.55
C PRO A 216 8.95 -2.07 -2.18
N GLU A 217 8.81 -1.77 -3.48
CA GLU A 217 7.55 -1.98 -4.21
C GLU A 217 7.23 -3.47 -4.41
N LEU A 218 8.22 -4.31 -4.68
CA LEU A 218 8.01 -5.77 -4.74
C LEU A 218 7.69 -6.36 -3.36
N LYS A 219 8.31 -5.82 -2.30
CA LYS A 219 7.98 -6.20 -0.93
C LYS A 219 6.50 -5.95 -0.64
N ARG A 220 6.01 -4.78 -1.03
CA ARG A 220 4.60 -4.40 -0.91
C ARG A 220 3.67 -5.31 -1.71
N GLN A 221 3.90 -5.49 -3.01
CA GLN A 221 3.03 -6.29 -3.88
C GLN A 221 2.96 -7.77 -3.47
N GLY A 222 4.09 -8.36 -3.04
CA GLY A 222 4.15 -9.73 -2.55
C GLY A 222 3.32 -9.92 -1.28
N LEU A 223 3.45 -9.00 -0.32
CA LEU A 223 2.65 -9.00 0.90
C LEU A 223 1.17 -8.78 0.58
N GLU A 224 0.84 -7.88 -0.35
CA GLU A 224 -0.54 -7.58 -0.70
C GLU A 224 -1.28 -8.82 -1.24
N LYS A 225 -0.64 -9.62 -2.10
CA LYS A 225 -1.23 -10.86 -2.63
C LYS A 225 -1.40 -11.96 -1.59
N ILE A 226 -0.49 -12.03 -0.61
CA ILE A 226 -0.59 -12.99 0.50
C ILE A 226 -1.78 -12.64 1.41
N PHE A 227 -2.08 -11.36 1.60
CA PHE A 227 -3.00 -10.90 2.65
C PHE A 227 -4.37 -10.39 2.20
N PHE A 228 -4.52 -9.95 0.94
CA PHE A 228 -5.73 -9.24 0.50
C PHE A 228 -6.56 -9.98 -0.56
N GLU A 229 -6.17 -11.20 -0.97
CA GLU A 229 -7.02 -12.04 -1.82
C GLU A 229 -8.14 -12.66 -0.96
N LYS A 230 -9.39 -12.21 -1.17
CA LYS A 230 -10.57 -12.58 -0.36
C LYS A 230 -10.77 -14.11 -0.29
N GLN A 231 -11.00 -14.62 0.93
CA GLN A 231 -11.40 -16.00 1.15
C GLN A 231 -12.81 -16.08 1.72
N GLU A 232 -13.70 -16.86 1.08
CA GLU A 232 -15.03 -17.18 1.58
C GLU A 232 -15.01 -18.59 2.23
N GLY A 233 -15.28 -18.65 3.53
CA GLY A 233 -15.62 -19.89 4.25
C GLY A 233 -14.60 -20.38 5.29
N HIS A 234 -14.96 -20.19 6.57
CA HIS A 234 -14.48 -20.84 7.82
C HIS A 234 -13.54 -20.12 8.82
N PHE A 235 -13.93 -20.31 10.09
CA PHE A 235 -13.38 -20.10 11.45
C PHE A 235 -12.95 -18.69 11.93
N GLU A 236 -13.66 -18.17 12.94
CA GLU A 236 -13.41 -16.89 13.62
C GLU A 236 -12.06 -16.85 14.36
N VAL A 237 -11.57 -17.97 14.87
CA VAL A 237 -10.25 -18.05 15.55
C VAL A 237 -9.09 -17.80 14.57
N ILE A 238 -9.19 -18.33 13.34
CA ILE A 238 -8.18 -18.09 12.28
C ILE A 238 -8.16 -16.61 11.90
N ARG A 239 -9.35 -15.97 11.83
CA ARG A 239 -9.44 -14.54 11.54
C ARG A 239 -8.82 -13.68 12.65
N HIS A 240 -8.97 -14.08 13.91
CA HIS A 240 -8.40 -13.34 15.03
C HIS A 240 -6.87 -13.32 14.98
N GLU A 241 -6.23 -14.50 14.89
CA GLU A 241 -4.77 -14.60 14.80
C GLU A 241 -4.23 -13.93 13.51
N GLU A 242 -4.91 -14.10 12.38
CA GLU A 242 -4.55 -13.43 11.12
C GLU A 242 -4.65 -11.90 11.23
N ARG A 243 -5.67 -11.36 11.90
CA ARG A 243 -5.82 -9.91 12.12
C ARG A 243 -4.73 -9.37 13.04
N ILE A 244 -4.40 -10.08 14.13
CA ILE A 244 -3.26 -9.72 14.99
C ILE A 244 -1.97 -9.64 14.17
N VAL A 245 -1.72 -10.65 13.34
CA VAL A 245 -0.53 -10.71 12.47
C VAL A 245 -0.50 -9.56 11.47
N LYS A 246 -1.63 -9.29 10.81
CA LYS A 246 -1.78 -8.15 9.90
C LYS A 246 -1.49 -6.82 10.60
N ASN A 247 -2.03 -6.64 11.80
CA ASN A 247 -1.82 -5.43 12.59
C ASN A 247 -0.36 -5.28 13.01
N VAL A 248 0.29 -6.32 13.54
CA VAL A 248 1.72 -6.28 13.90
C VAL A 248 2.59 -6.00 12.67
N THR A 249 2.28 -6.61 11.53
CA THR A 249 2.99 -6.39 10.27
C THR A 249 2.82 -4.94 9.80
N ALA A 250 1.59 -4.41 9.87
CA ALA A 250 1.30 -3.03 9.52
C ALA A 250 2.08 -2.06 10.42
N VAL A 251 2.07 -2.27 11.74
CA VAL A 251 2.84 -1.45 12.70
C VAL A 251 4.33 -1.47 12.35
N LYS A 252 4.92 -2.65 12.18
CA LYS A 252 6.35 -2.79 11.88
C LYS A 252 6.71 -2.19 10.51
N GLY A 253 5.86 -2.35 9.50
CA GLY A 253 6.03 -1.76 8.17
C GLY A 253 5.95 -0.23 8.19
N LEU A 254 4.99 0.32 8.93
CA LEU A 254 4.81 1.77 9.08
C LEU A 254 5.97 2.42 9.84
N LEU A 255 6.52 1.73 10.85
CA LEU A 255 7.65 2.23 11.64
C LEU A 255 9.01 2.09 10.95
N GLN A 256 9.07 1.51 9.74
CA GLN A 256 10.33 1.20 9.03
C GLN A 256 11.37 0.49 9.90
N LEU A 257 10.93 -0.29 10.89
CA LEU A 257 11.84 -0.95 11.82
C LEU A 257 12.68 -1.98 11.05
N GLN A 258 13.99 -1.74 11.00
CA GLN A 258 14.95 -2.62 10.31
C GLN A 258 15.11 -3.97 11.03
N ASP A 259 14.86 -3.98 12.35
CA ASP A 259 14.95 -5.19 13.15
C ASP A 259 13.54 -5.79 13.34
N LEU A 260 13.17 -6.65 12.39
CA LEU A 260 11.90 -7.36 12.42
C LEU A 260 11.97 -8.63 13.28
N SER A 261 12.99 -8.82 14.12
CA SER A 261 13.22 -10.11 14.79
C SER A 261 11.96 -10.58 15.52
N TRP A 262 11.42 -11.71 15.05
CA TRP A 262 10.29 -12.37 15.69
C TRP A 262 10.83 -13.30 16.77
N PRO A 263 10.30 -13.29 17.99
CA PRO A 263 10.70 -14.25 19.00
C PRO A 263 10.47 -15.68 18.50
N ILE A 264 11.52 -16.49 18.48
CA ILE A 264 11.53 -17.85 17.91
C ILE A 264 10.79 -18.88 18.81
N ALA A 265 10.40 -18.52 20.04
CA ALA A 265 9.77 -19.41 21.01
C ALA A 265 8.27 -19.10 21.22
N ASP A 266 7.49 -20.08 21.72
CA ASP A 266 6.06 -20.03 22.08
C ASP A 266 5.74 -18.95 23.15
N LYS A 267 5.97 -17.68 22.82
CA LYS A 267 5.63 -16.55 23.67
C LYS A 267 4.24 -16.05 23.30
N ASP A 268 3.49 -15.75 24.36
CA ASP A 268 2.20 -15.07 24.38
C ASP A 268 2.07 -14.02 23.26
N LEU A 269 1.19 -14.30 22.29
CA LEU A 269 0.91 -13.40 21.16
C LEU A 269 0.38 -12.05 21.65
N ASP A 270 -0.34 -12.01 22.76
CA ASP A 270 -0.81 -10.76 23.36
C ASP A 270 0.37 -9.93 23.84
N ALA A 271 1.36 -10.53 24.51
CA ALA A 271 2.55 -9.82 24.95
C ALA A 271 3.34 -9.22 23.78
N GLN A 272 3.41 -9.92 22.64
CA GLN A 272 4.07 -9.41 21.42
C GLN A 272 3.27 -8.29 20.75
N PHE A 273 1.95 -8.46 20.70
CA PHE A 273 1.04 -7.43 20.21
C PHE A 273 1.15 -6.17 21.06
N ARG A 274 1.11 -6.30 22.40
CA ARG A 274 1.32 -5.21 23.36
C ARG A 274 2.66 -4.54 23.19
N ALA A 275 3.74 -5.30 23.01
CA ALA A 275 5.06 -4.70 22.78
C ALA A 275 5.09 -3.90 21.46
N SER A 276 4.61 -4.50 20.37
CA SER A 276 4.64 -3.86 19.04
C SER A 276 3.71 -2.64 18.98
N LEU A 277 2.48 -2.78 19.48
CA LEU A 277 1.52 -1.68 19.54
C LEU A 277 1.96 -0.63 20.55
N GLY A 278 2.56 -1.03 21.67
CA GLY A 278 3.13 -0.17 22.71
C GLY A 278 4.25 0.75 22.21
N GLU A 279 5.04 0.28 21.24
CA GLU A 279 6.03 1.12 20.55
C GLU A 279 5.37 2.24 19.74
N LEU A 280 4.14 2.05 19.29
CA LEU A 280 3.41 3.01 18.45
C LEU A 280 2.44 3.87 19.25
N ILE A 281 1.70 3.28 20.19
CA ILE A 281 0.65 3.89 21.00
C ILE A 281 0.95 3.53 22.47
N PRO A 282 1.04 4.50 23.39
CA PRO A 282 1.21 4.20 24.81
C PRO A 282 0.03 3.38 25.37
N LEU A 283 0.28 2.14 25.79
CA LEU A 283 -0.72 1.19 26.31
C LEU A 283 -0.45 0.75 27.75
N GLU A 284 0.40 1.45 28.50
CA GLU A 284 0.91 1.00 29.81
C GLU A 284 -0.23 0.82 30.84
N LYS A 285 -1.34 1.52 30.65
CA LYS A 285 -2.51 1.49 31.54
C LYS A 285 -3.56 0.43 31.14
N LEU A 286 -3.36 -0.30 30.04
CA LEU A 286 -4.35 -1.25 29.53
C LEU A 286 -4.29 -2.59 30.25
N GLU A 287 -5.34 -2.94 30.99
CA GLU A 287 -5.48 -4.22 31.69
C GLU A 287 -6.10 -5.32 30.78
N GLY A 288 -5.83 -6.60 31.07
CA GLY A 288 -6.46 -7.75 30.39
C GLY A 288 -5.73 -8.27 29.15
N ASN A 289 -6.45 -8.80 28.15
CA ASN A 289 -5.91 -9.23 26.85
C ASN A 289 -6.06 -8.08 25.85
N ALA A 290 -4.95 -7.40 25.51
CA ALA A 290 -5.01 -6.21 24.66
C ALA A 290 -5.34 -6.54 23.21
N SER A 291 -4.81 -7.65 22.71
CA SER A 291 -4.98 -8.11 21.34
C SER A 291 -6.44 -8.50 21.05
N GLU A 292 -7.09 -9.18 21.99
CA GLU A 292 -8.51 -9.52 21.93
C GLU A 292 -9.40 -8.28 21.94
N LYS A 293 -9.22 -7.39 22.92
CA LYS A 293 -9.97 -6.12 23.00
C LYS A 293 -9.79 -5.27 21.74
N TYR A 294 -8.55 -5.20 21.23
CA TYR A 294 -8.26 -4.44 20.02
C TYR A 294 -8.94 -5.04 18.81
N ASP A 295 -8.87 -6.37 18.63
CA ASP A 295 -9.48 -7.03 17.50
C ASP A 295 -11.01 -6.91 17.52
N GLU A 296 -11.62 -7.04 18.70
CA GLU A 296 -13.07 -6.90 18.88
C GLU A 296 -13.55 -5.50 18.47
N ILE A 297 -12.84 -4.44 18.89
CA ILE A 297 -13.29 -3.06 18.67
C ILE A 297 -12.72 -2.48 17.36
N PHE A 298 -11.40 -2.41 17.23
CA PHE A 298 -10.75 -1.81 16.07
C PHE A 298 -10.61 -2.82 14.91
N GLY A 299 -10.35 -4.10 15.20
CA GLY A 299 -10.19 -5.15 14.17
C GLY A 299 -11.47 -5.48 13.38
N THR A 300 -12.64 -5.18 13.93
CA THR A 300 -13.94 -5.34 13.26
C THR A 300 -14.49 -4.04 12.68
N CYS A 301 -13.82 -2.90 12.94
CA CYS A 301 -14.31 -1.62 12.47
C CYS A 301 -14.18 -1.50 10.94
N ARG A 302 -14.85 -0.51 10.36
CA ARG A 302 -14.90 -0.33 8.89
C ARG A 302 -13.54 0.06 8.28
N ASN A 303 -12.56 0.44 9.09
CA ASN A 303 -11.16 0.61 8.70
C ASN A 303 -10.22 0.04 9.79
N PRO A 304 -9.97 -1.30 9.80
CA PRO A 304 -9.23 -1.94 10.89
C PRO A 304 -7.80 -1.44 11.11
N GLY A 305 -7.16 -0.94 10.04
CA GLY A 305 -5.81 -0.35 10.10
C GLY A 305 -5.80 1.14 10.44
N GLY A 306 -6.95 1.81 10.50
CA GLY A 306 -7.05 3.26 10.58
C GLY A 306 -6.34 3.85 11.81
N LEU A 307 -6.54 3.26 12.99
CA LEU A 307 -5.88 3.72 14.21
C LEU A 307 -4.36 3.62 14.10
N LEU A 308 -3.84 2.56 13.47
CA LEU A 308 -2.40 2.36 13.28
C LEU A 308 -1.82 3.35 12.28
N THR A 309 -2.50 3.59 11.16
CA THR A 309 -2.12 4.61 10.17
C THR A 309 -2.03 5.98 10.83
N TYR A 310 -3.05 6.33 11.63
CA TYR A 310 -3.10 7.60 12.32
C TYR A 310 -1.99 7.73 13.37
N ALA A 311 -1.79 6.70 14.19
CA ALA A 311 -0.72 6.68 15.19
C ALA A 311 0.67 6.81 14.55
N ALA A 312 0.90 6.14 13.42
CA ALA A 312 2.16 6.23 12.68
C ALA A 312 2.40 7.64 12.16
N GLY A 313 1.39 8.29 11.59
CA GLY A 313 1.46 9.68 11.18
C GLY A 313 1.77 10.61 12.35
N LEU A 314 1.05 10.48 13.47
CA LEU A 314 1.28 11.34 14.64
C LEU A 314 2.67 11.14 15.26
N LYS A 315 3.22 9.91 15.24
CA LYS A 315 4.55 9.63 15.78
C LYS A 315 5.64 10.42 15.04
N THR A 316 5.47 10.73 13.75
CA THR A 316 6.46 11.53 12.99
C THR A 316 6.57 12.96 13.47
N LEU A 317 5.62 13.47 14.26
CA LEU A 317 5.66 14.81 14.84
C LEU A 317 6.68 14.93 15.98
N ASN A 318 7.06 13.81 16.60
CA ASN A 318 7.90 13.78 17.81
C ASN A 318 7.34 14.64 18.96
N GLU A 319 6.01 14.65 19.13
CA GLU A 319 5.32 15.38 20.20
C GLU A 319 4.77 14.41 21.26
N PRO A 320 5.45 14.19 22.41
CA PRO A 320 5.05 13.18 23.39
C PRO A 320 3.62 13.35 23.92
N ALA A 321 3.16 14.58 24.13
CA ALA A 321 1.81 14.87 24.59
C ALA A 321 0.72 14.41 23.59
N VAL A 322 1.00 14.47 22.29
CA VAL A 322 0.09 13.99 21.23
C VAL A 322 -0.04 12.47 21.31
N MET A 323 1.07 11.76 21.42
CA MET A 323 1.07 10.30 21.53
C MET A 323 0.47 9.81 22.84
N GLN A 324 0.73 10.52 23.95
CA GLN A 324 0.09 10.22 25.23
C GLN A 324 -1.43 10.37 25.15
N CYS A 325 -1.94 11.45 24.56
CA CYS A 325 -3.37 11.66 24.37
C CYS A 325 -4.00 10.56 23.51
N LEU A 326 -3.33 10.14 22.42
CA LEU A 326 -3.77 9.01 21.60
C LEU A 326 -3.79 7.69 22.38
N GLY A 327 -2.79 7.45 23.22
CA GLY A 327 -2.74 6.29 24.12
C GLY A 327 -3.91 6.29 25.11
N GLU A 328 -4.17 7.43 25.75
CA GLU A 328 -5.29 7.57 26.69
C GLU A 328 -6.65 7.35 26.02
N PHE A 329 -6.84 7.88 24.81
CA PHE A 329 -8.00 7.57 23.96
C PHE A 329 -8.11 6.06 23.74
N THR A 330 -7.06 5.44 23.20
CA THR A 330 -7.05 4.02 22.83
C THR A 330 -7.36 3.14 24.02
N VAL A 331 -6.67 3.33 25.14
CA VAL A 331 -6.90 2.60 26.39
C VAL A 331 -8.34 2.79 26.87
N SER A 332 -8.86 4.02 26.86
CA SER A 332 -10.23 4.27 27.32
C SER A 332 -11.30 3.57 26.49
N VAL A 333 -11.09 3.44 25.18
CA VAL A 333 -11.98 2.71 24.27
C VAL A 333 -11.90 1.22 24.57
N LEU A 334 -10.69 0.65 24.66
CA LEU A 334 -10.48 -0.77 24.92
C LEU A 334 -10.96 -1.21 26.31
N ASP A 335 -10.95 -0.32 27.30
CA ASP A 335 -11.46 -0.58 28.66
C ASP A 335 -12.94 -0.23 28.84
N GLY A 336 -13.62 0.25 27.80
CA GLY A 336 -15.03 0.67 27.90
C GLY A 336 -15.27 1.90 28.79
N THR A 337 -14.21 2.65 29.13
CA THR A 337 -14.28 3.86 29.97
C THR A 337 -14.34 5.16 29.17
N PHE A 338 -14.34 5.05 27.83
CA PHE A 338 -14.26 6.17 26.88
C PHE A 338 -15.24 7.31 27.19
N LYS A 339 -16.56 7.03 27.26
CA LYS A 339 -17.57 8.07 27.51
C LYS A 339 -17.36 8.76 28.86
N SER A 340 -17.04 8.00 29.90
CA SER A 340 -16.79 8.57 31.23
C SER A 340 -15.61 9.55 31.23
N LYS A 341 -14.50 9.19 30.56
CA LYS A 341 -13.32 10.07 30.49
C LYS A 341 -13.57 11.29 29.60
N ARG A 342 -14.27 11.11 28.49
CA ARG A 342 -14.58 12.19 27.53
C ARG A 342 -15.37 13.34 28.17
N TYR A 343 -16.29 13.01 29.08
CA TYR A 343 -17.15 13.97 29.77
C TYR A 343 -16.70 14.28 31.21
N ASP A 344 -15.46 13.94 31.57
CA ASP A 344 -14.92 14.24 32.89
C ASP A 344 -14.71 15.76 33.06
N THR A 345 -15.48 16.36 33.96
CA THR A 345 -15.39 17.80 34.25
C THR A 345 -14.19 18.15 35.11
N ALA A 346 -13.59 17.19 35.84
CA ALA A 346 -12.45 17.47 36.70
C ALA A 346 -11.19 17.85 35.89
N ASN A 347 -11.04 17.26 34.71
CA ASN A 347 -9.91 17.46 33.80
C ASN A 347 -10.27 18.26 32.55
N ASN A 348 -11.47 18.84 32.50
CA ASN A 348 -11.95 19.62 31.36
C ASN A 348 -12.49 20.99 31.86
N PRO A 349 -11.66 22.04 31.85
CA PRO A 349 -12.06 23.35 32.35
C PRO A 349 -13.30 23.91 31.64
N HIS A 350 -13.47 23.61 30.36
CA HIS A 350 -14.60 24.08 29.58
C HIS A 350 -15.92 23.41 30.00
N LEU A 351 -15.94 22.08 30.12
CA LEU A 351 -17.12 21.38 30.61
C LEU A 351 -17.40 21.70 32.09
N ALA A 352 -16.37 21.94 32.91
CA ALA A 352 -16.53 22.42 34.28
C ALA A 352 -17.30 23.75 34.32
N THR A 353 -16.90 24.73 33.50
CA THR A 353 -17.60 26.01 33.39
C THR A 353 -19.05 25.82 32.96
N ILE A 354 -19.32 25.06 31.90
CA ILE A 354 -20.69 24.84 31.43
C ILE A 354 -21.55 24.11 32.47
N SER A 355 -20.98 23.12 33.16
CA SER A 355 -21.70 22.33 34.17
C SER A 355 -22.12 23.14 35.41
N THR A 356 -21.46 24.28 35.65
CA THR A 356 -21.78 25.16 36.78
C THR A 356 -23.18 25.75 36.60
N GLY A 357 -24.15 25.21 37.35
CA GLY A 357 -25.56 25.61 37.27
C GLY A 357 -26.37 24.97 36.13
N ASN A 358 -25.78 24.08 35.32
CA ASN A 358 -26.45 23.44 34.17
C ASN A 358 -26.12 21.93 34.06
N SER A 359 -26.11 21.18 35.17
CA SER A 359 -25.82 19.74 35.14
C SER A 359 -26.73 18.95 34.18
N ASP A 360 -28.02 19.30 34.15
CA ASP A 360 -29.02 18.65 33.28
C ASP A 360 -28.72 18.86 31.79
N LEU A 361 -28.09 19.98 31.43
CA LEU A 361 -27.69 20.27 30.06
C LEU A 361 -26.63 19.29 29.58
N ILE A 362 -25.62 19.00 30.42
CA ILE A 362 -24.57 18.04 30.08
C ILE A 362 -25.15 16.62 29.92
N GLU A 363 -26.08 16.22 30.79
CA GLU A 363 -26.74 14.92 30.66
C GLU A 363 -27.60 14.81 29.40
N LYS A 364 -28.27 15.89 28.99
CA LYS A 364 -28.95 15.93 27.68
C LYS A 364 -27.95 15.92 26.53
N TRP A 365 -26.83 16.63 26.65
CA TRP A 365 -25.78 16.70 25.62
C TRP A 365 -25.13 15.35 25.34
N LYS A 366 -25.06 14.45 26.33
CA LYS A 366 -24.54 13.08 26.19
C LYS A 366 -25.47 12.12 25.41
N ARG A 367 -26.74 12.49 25.18
CA ARG A 367 -27.74 11.56 24.61
C ARG A 367 -27.46 11.26 23.14
N GLU A 368 -27.42 9.98 22.79
CA GLU A 368 -27.40 9.55 21.39
C GLU A 368 -28.76 9.82 20.75
N ILE A 369 -28.76 10.37 19.53
CA ILE A 369 -29.99 10.60 18.75
C ILE A 369 -29.82 9.92 17.40
N THR A 370 -30.85 9.22 16.95
CA THR A 370 -30.89 8.59 15.62
C THR A 370 -32.28 8.77 15.04
N VAL A 371 -32.37 9.36 13.85
CA VAL A 371 -33.62 9.64 13.15
C VAL A 371 -33.48 9.24 11.67
N GLY A 372 -34.56 8.81 11.02
CA GLY A 372 -34.57 8.54 9.58
C GLY A 372 -34.45 9.84 8.79
N LEU A 373 -33.66 9.85 7.71
CA LEU A 373 -33.44 11.05 6.88
C LEU A 373 -34.77 11.64 6.37
N GLU A 374 -35.70 10.77 5.99
CA GLU A 374 -37.02 11.12 5.44
C GLU A 374 -37.91 11.92 6.41
N SER A 375 -37.67 11.82 7.72
CA SER A 375 -38.41 12.58 8.73
C SER A 375 -37.94 14.04 8.85
N LEU A 376 -36.78 14.37 8.28
CA LEU A 376 -36.14 15.69 8.40
C LEU A 376 -36.04 16.43 7.06
N SER A 377 -36.30 15.77 5.92
CA SER A 377 -36.02 16.28 4.57
C SER A 377 -37.24 16.85 3.81
N SER A 378 -38.43 16.92 4.42
CA SER A 378 -39.69 17.21 3.71
C SER A 378 -39.77 18.58 2.99
N GLU A 379 -38.87 19.52 3.28
CA GLU A 379 -38.99 20.91 2.82
C GLU A 379 -37.89 21.38 1.84
N ALA A 380 -36.82 20.61 1.61
CA ALA A 380 -35.67 21.07 0.83
C ALA A 380 -35.58 20.43 -0.56
N LYS A 381 -36.36 20.92 -1.53
CA LYS A 381 -36.19 20.59 -2.97
C LYS A 381 -35.32 21.59 -3.73
N GLY A 382 -34.40 22.27 -3.04
CA GLY A 382 -33.42 23.13 -3.69
C GLY A 382 -32.35 22.29 -4.38
N GLN A 383 -32.09 22.52 -5.66
CA GLN A 383 -30.95 21.92 -6.34
C GLN A 383 -29.70 22.72 -5.94
N ASN A 384 -28.90 22.20 -5.01
CA ASN A 384 -27.59 22.78 -4.71
C ASN A 384 -26.68 22.53 -5.92
N SER A 385 -26.60 23.49 -6.84
CA SER A 385 -25.61 23.46 -7.91
C SER A 385 -24.23 23.71 -7.30
N LEU A 386 -23.31 22.77 -7.47
CA LEU A 386 -21.90 22.92 -7.11
C LEU A 386 -21.31 24.19 -7.75
N ASP A 387 -20.96 25.19 -6.93
CA ASP A 387 -20.13 26.31 -7.40
C ASP A 387 -18.66 25.90 -7.38
N LEU A 388 -18.17 25.44 -8.54
CA LEU A 388 -16.77 25.04 -8.70
C LEU A 388 -15.80 26.21 -8.43
N ARG A 389 -16.21 27.46 -8.67
CA ARG A 389 -15.36 28.63 -8.40
C ARG A 389 -15.20 28.84 -6.90
N GLU A 390 -16.30 28.79 -6.16
CA GLU A 390 -16.30 28.89 -4.70
C GLU A 390 -15.52 27.72 -4.09
N TRP A 391 -15.75 26.50 -4.57
CA TRP A 391 -15.06 25.30 -4.09
C TRP A 391 -13.54 25.40 -4.26
N ILE A 392 -13.04 25.75 -5.47
CA ILE A 392 -11.60 25.92 -5.73
C ILE A 392 -11.03 27.05 -4.86
N THR A 393 -11.76 28.14 -4.71
CA THR A 393 -11.32 29.28 -3.88
C THR A 393 -11.17 28.86 -2.43
N ASN A 394 -12.15 28.15 -1.88
CA ASN A 394 -12.09 27.66 -0.51
C ASN A 394 -10.91 26.72 -0.32
N LYS A 395 -10.73 25.70 -1.18
CA LYS A 395 -9.65 24.73 -1.00
C LYS A 395 -8.24 25.32 -1.17
N LEU A 396 -8.04 26.18 -2.16
CA LEU A 396 -6.71 26.70 -2.47
C LEU A 396 -6.33 27.94 -1.68
N ILE A 397 -7.30 28.79 -1.33
CA ILE A 397 -7.03 30.09 -0.70
C ILE A 397 -7.38 30.07 0.78
N THR A 398 -8.57 29.58 1.13
CA THR A 398 -9.03 29.59 2.52
C THR A 398 -8.37 28.46 3.31
N ASP A 399 -8.40 27.24 2.78
CA ASP A 399 -7.89 26.04 3.46
C ASP A 399 -6.37 25.87 3.24
N ASN A 400 -5.77 26.65 2.32
CA ASN A 400 -4.33 26.68 2.03
C ASN A 400 -3.73 25.28 1.73
N HIS A 401 -4.45 24.48 0.92
CA HIS A 401 -4.05 23.10 0.61
C HIS A 401 -2.81 22.97 -0.28
N LEU A 402 -2.30 24.08 -0.83
CA LEU A 402 -1.06 24.16 -1.60
C LEU A 402 -0.27 25.41 -1.21
N ALA A 403 1.04 25.38 -1.42
CA ALA A 403 1.89 26.52 -1.09
C ALA A 403 1.60 27.73 -1.97
N ASP A 404 1.70 28.93 -1.40
CA ASP A 404 1.45 30.20 -2.08
C ASP A 404 2.23 30.38 -3.40
N ALA A 405 3.47 29.90 -3.44
CA ALA A 405 4.33 29.98 -4.60
C ALA A 405 3.76 29.20 -5.81
N ASP A 406 3.04 28.10 -5.54
CA ASP A 406 2.45 27.23 -6.56
C ASP A 406 1.17 27.82 -7.17
N LEU A 407 0.62 28.89 -6.59
CA LEU A 407 -0.71 29.44 -6.89
C LEU A 407 -0.69 30.87 -7.48
N SER A 408 0.47 31.34 -7.95
CA SER A 408 0.66 32.74 -8.35
C SER A 408 -0.34 33.28 -9.38
N PHE A 409 -0.69 32.52 -10.42
CA PHE A 409 -1.71 32.91 -11.41
C PHE A 409 -3.13 32.75 -10.87
N VAL A 410 -3.40 31.71 -10.08
CA VAL A 410 -4.70 31.49 -9.44
C VAL A 410 -5.07 32.66 -8.53
N LYS A 411 -4.15 33.09 -7.66
CA LYS A 411 -4.35 34.24 -6.76
C LYS A 411 -4.59 35.53 -7.54
N LYS A 412 -3.75 35.83 -8.53
CA LYS A 412 -3.93 37.01 -9.41
C LYS A 412 -5.30 36.98 -10.09
N TYR A 413 -5.72 35.82 -10.60
CA TYR A 413 -7.00 35.67 -11.27
C TYR A 413 -8.19 35.92 -10.35
N LEU A 414 -8.12 35.43 -9.10
CA LEU A 414 -9.16 35.64 -8.09
C LEU A 414 -9.21 37.09 -7.59
N GLN A 415 -8.06 37.78 -7.52
CA GLN A 415 -7.94 39.17 -7.10
C GLN A 415 -8.29 40.18 -8.20
N ALA A 416 -8.32 39.76 -9.46
CA ALA A 416 -8.62 40.63 -10.59
C ALA A 416 -10.06 41.18 -10.52
N ALA A 417 -10.19 42.50 -10.54
CA ALA A 417 -11.47 43.20 -10.43
C ALA A 417 -12.34 43.04 -11.69
N THR A 418 -11.72 43.04 -12.87
CA THR A 418 -12.44 43.04 -14.16
C THR A 418 -12.26 41.74 -14.94
N ALA A 419 -13.14 41.50 -15.92
CA ALA A 419 -13.03 40.37 -16.84
C ALA A 419 -11.80 40.51 -17.76
N ASP A 420 -11.43 41.74 -18.14
CA ASP A 420 -10.27 42.00 -19.01
C ASP A 420 -8.95 41.67 -18.29
N GLN A 421 -8.81 42.07 -17.02
CA GLN A 421 -7.66 41.68 -16.20
C GLN A 421 -7.55 40.15 -16.08
N ARG A 422 -8.68 39.45 -15.90
CA ARG A 422 -8.70 37.98 -15.87
C ARG A 422 -8.29 37.37 -17.21
N ALA A 423 -8.66 37.98 -18.33
CA ALA A 423 -8.27 37.54 -19.66
C ALA A 423 -6.77 37.75 -19.92
N GLU A 424 -6.22 38.89 -19.49
CA GLU A 424 -4.78 39.20 -19.55
C GLU A 424 -3.96 38.20 -18.73
N ILE A 425 -4.34 37.95 -17.48
CA ILE A 425 -3.67 36.96 -16.60
C ILE A 425 -3.68 35.56 -17.23
N PHE A 426 -4.79 35.16 -17.85
CA PHE A 426 -4.88 33.88 -18.55
C PHE A 426 -3.98 33.84 -19.80
N SER A 427 -3.92 34.93 -20.56
CA SER A 427 -3.03 35.05 -21.72
C SER A 427 -1.55 34.94 -21.31
N ASP A 428 -1.15 35.62 -20.24
CA ASP A 428 0.20 35.55 -19.68
C ASP A 428 0.58 34.13 -19.25
N LEU A 429 -0.35 33.42 -18.60
CA LEU A 429 -0.14 32.02 -18.23
C LEU A 429 0.10 31.15 -19.46
N VAL A 430 -0.72 31.31 -20.51
CA VAL A 430 -0.56 30.56 -21.77
C VAL A 430 0.77 30.90 -22.45
N ALA A 431 1.21 32.16 -22.40
CA ALA A 431 2.51 32.57 -22.93
C ALA A 431 3.67 31.88 -22.18
N LYS A 432 3.61 31.84 -20.84
CA LYS A 432 4.61 31.12 -20.04
C LYS A 432 4.63 29.62 -20.30
N ILE A 433 3.46 29.00 -20.49
CA ILE A 433 3.37 27.58 -20.86
C ILE A 433 4.06 27.34 -22.21
N LYS A 434 3.79 28.17 -23.22
CA LYS A 434 4.43 28.04 -24.54
C LYS A 434 5.95 28.18 -24.46
N LEU A 435 6.43 29.13 -23.65
CA LEU A 435 7.85 29.34 -23.40
C LEU A 435 8.48 28.10 -22.73
N ALA A 436 7.87 27.59 -21.65
CA ALA A 436 8.33 26.40 -20.95
C ALA A 436 8.27 25.13 -21.80
N MET A 437 7.30 25.03 -22.71
CA MET A 437 7.19 23.93 -23.67
C MET A 437 8.27 23.96 -24.77
N LYS A 438 9.11 25.01 -24.82
CA LYS A 438 10.05 25.30 -25.91
C LYS A 438 9.35 25.21 -27.27
N GLU A 439 8.13 25.76 -27.37
CA GLU A 439 7.25 25.55 -28.53
C GLU A 439 7.86 26.10 -29.82
N GLU A 440 8.65 27.17 -29.74
CA GLU A 440 9.41 27.71 -30.88
C GLU A 440 10.47 26.73 -31.39
N GLU A 441 11.23 26.10 -30.49
CA GLU A 441 12.21 25.06 -30.85
C GLU A 441 11.51 23.83 -31.45
N LYS A 442 10.39 23.40 -30.89
CA LYS A 442 9.56 22.32 -31.45
C LYS A 442 9.07 22.66 -32.85
N ASN A 443 8.61 23.89 -33.06
CA ASN A 443 8.15 24.34 -34.38
C ASN A 443 9.31 24.44 -35.38
N ALA A 444 10.49 24.87 -34.95
CA ALA A 444 11.70 24.85 -35.77
C ALA A 444 12.09 23.42 -36.18
N LEU A 445 12.09 22.46 -35.24
CA LEU A 445 12.34 21.05 -35.54
C LEU A 445 11.29 20.46 -36.50
N ARG A 446 9.99 20.74 -36.28
CA ARG A 446 8.92 20.31 -37.19
C ARG A 446 9.11 20.88 -38.60
N ALA A 447 9.51 22.15 -38.72
CA ALA A 447 9.81 22.76 -40.00
C ALA A 447 11.00 22.09 -40.71
N GLN A 448 12.08 21.81 -39.98
CA GLN A 448 13.25 21.08 -40.51
C GLN A 448 12.88 19.66 -40.96
N ILE A 449 12.09 18.94 -40.16
CA ILE A 449 11.55 17.61 -40.50
C ILE A 449 10.77 17.66 -41.82
N ASN A 450 9.92 18.68 -42.01
CA ASN A 450 9.12 18.83 -43.22
C ASN A 450 9.98 19.12 -44.46
N VAL A 451 10.98 20.00 -44.34
CA VAL A 451 11.96 20.27 -45.42
C VAL A 451 12.72 18.99 -45.77
N GLN A 452 13.18 18.24 -44.77
CA GLN A 452 13.92 16.99 -44.97
C GLN A 452 13.07 15.89 -45.64
N LYS A 453 11.78 15.79 -45.28
CA LYS A 453 10.82 14.91 -45.97
C LYS A 453 10.66 15.29 -47.44
N GLY A 454 10.61 16.59 -47.76
CA GLY A 454 10.59 17.10 -49.13
C GLY A 454 11.84 16.70 -49.92
N ASN A 455 13.03 16.86 -49.32
CA ASN A 455 14.30 16.46 -49.92
C ASN A 455 14.37 14.95 -50.19
N ASN A 456 13.96 14.13 -49.22
CA ASN A 456 13.90 12.67 -49.36
C ASN A 456 12.96 12.25 -50.51
N LYS A 457 11.82 12.92 -50.64
CA LYS A 457 10.88 12.66 -51.74
C LYS A 457 11.54 12.93 -53.10
N LYS A 458 12.21 14.08 -53.25
CA LYS A 458 12.92 14.44 -54.49
C LYS A 458 14.05 13.45 -54.81
N LEU A 459 14.88 13.09 -53.83
CA LEU A 459 15.94 12.08 -54.00
C LEU A 459 15.38 10.72 -54.41
N THR A 460 14.24 10.32 -53.85
CA THR A 460 13.56 9.06 -54.21
C THR A 460 13.06 9.08 -55.65
N GLU A 461 12.49 10.21 -56.10
CA GLU A 461 12.06 10.41 -57.48
C GLU A 461 13.26 10.39 -58.45
N ASP A 462 14.35 11.09 -58.13
CA ASP A 462 15.59 11.12 -58.90
C ASP A 462 16.22 9.73 -59.02
N LEU A 463 16.33 9.02 -57.90
CA LEU A 463 16.82 7.64 -57.84
C LEU A 463 15.97 6.71 -58.71
N SER A 464 14.65 6.85 -58.67
CA SER A 464 13.71 6.05 -59.47
C SER A 464 13.88 6.31 -60.97
N ARG A 465 14.05 7.59 -61.37
CA ARG A 465 14.34 7.97 -62.76
C ARG A 465 15.66 7.37 -63.25
N LYS A 466 16.74 7.56 -62.47
CA LYS A 466 18.08 7.05 -62.83
C LYS A 466 18.14 5.53 -62.90
N LYS A 467 17.47 4.82 -61.97
CA LYS A 467 17.35 3.35 -62.04
C LYS A 467 16.63 2.88 -63.31
N LYS A 468 15.61 3.61 -63.77
CA LYS A 468 14.92 3.34 -65.05
C LYS A 468 15.85 3.55 -66.26
N ASP A 469 16.66 4.59 -66.24
CA ASP A 469 17.65 4.86 -67.32
C ASP A 469 18.71 3.75 -67.39
N VAL A 470 19.24 3.32 -66.24
CA VAL A 470 20.17 2.18 -66.13
C VAL A 470 19.55 0.90 -66.72
N LYS A 471 18.30 0.61 -66.38
CA LYS A 471 17.58 -0.57 -66.90
C LYS A 471 17.39 -0.50 -68.42
N THR A 472 17.12 0.69 -68.96
CA THR A 472 16.90 0.90 -70.39
C THR A 472 18.21 0.76 -71.18
N LEU A 473 19.30 1.33 -70.68
CA LEU A 473 20.62 1.26 -71.32
C LEU A 473 21.28 -0.11 -71.20
N GLY A 474 21.03 -0.86 -70.13
CA GLY A 474 21.56 -2.22 -69.95
C GLY A 474 21.11 -3.22 -71.02
N ASN A 475 20.04 -2.92 -71.75
CA ASN A 475 19.53 -3.77 -72.84
C ASN A 475 20.19 -3.49 -74.20
N SER A 476 21.07 -2.49 -74.29
CA SER A 476 21.76 -2.09 -75.53
C SER A 476 23.18 -2.66 -75.56
N GLY A 477 23.43 -3.63 -76.45
CA GLY A 477 24.70 -4.39 -76.53
C GLY A 477 25.90 -3.66 -77.16
N GLN A 478 25.92 -2.33 -77.20
CA GLN A 478 27.01 -1.55 -77.82
C GLN A 478 28.09 -1.19 -76.79
N GLU A 479 29.38 -1.33 -77.12
CA GLU A 479 30.48 -1.08 -76.18
C GLU A 479 30.54 0.38 -75.66
N ALA A 480 30.17 1.36 -76.49
CA ALA A 480 30.05 2.77 -76.07
C ALA A 480 28.96 2.99 -74.98
N VAL A 481 27.95 2.09 -74.92
CA VAL A 481 26.88 2.13 -73.93
C VAL A 481 27.36 1.63 -72.57
N LYS A 482 28.37 0.76 -72.53
CA LYS A 482 28.93 0.21 -71.29
C LYS A 482 29.61 1.26 -70.42
N ILE A 483 30.36 2.19 -71.01
CA ILE A 483 30.98 3.31 -70.27
C ILE A 483 29.90 4.23 -69.66
N ARG A 484 28.87 4.56 -70.46
CA ARG A 484 27.75 5.39 -70.00
C ARG A 484 26.93 4.70 -68.91
N LEU A 485 26.74 3.39 -69.02
CA LEU A 485 26.06 2.55 -68.04
C LEU A 485 26.81 2.56 -66.71
N GLU A 486 28.13 2.41 -66.72
CA GLU A 486 28.93 2.39 -65.49
C GLU A 486 28.93 3.75 -64.79
N LYS A 487 29.00 4.85 -65.55
CA LYS A 487 28.80 6.21 -65.01
C LYS A 487 27.43 6.35 -64.32
N LEU A 488 26.37 5.89 -64.96
CA LEU A 488 25.01 5.96 -64.39
C LEU A 488 24.84 5.09 -63.14
N LYS A 489 25.46 3.90 -63.09
CA LYS A 489 25.47 3.07 -61.88
C LYS A 489 26.16 3.78 -60.71
N ASN A 490 27.26 4.47 -60.97
CA ASN A 490 27.94 5.25 -59.94
C ASN A 490 27.09 6.43 -59.45
N GLU A 491 26.38 7.12 -60.35
CA GLU A 491 25.40 8.16 -59.99
C GLU A 491 24.25 7.58 -59.14
N VAL A 492 23.73 6.39 -59.48
CA VAL A 492 22.71 5.70 -58.68
C VAL A 492 23.23 5.37 -57.27
N LYS A 493 24.44 4.81 -57.15
CA LYS A 493 25.05 4.51 -55.84
C LYS A 493 25.24 5.76 -54.99
N ALA A 494 25.66 6.88 -55.60
CA ALA A 494 25.77 8.16 -54.92
C ALA A 494 24.40 8.65 -54.40
N LEU A 495 23.35 8.59 -55.23
CA LEU A 495 21.99 8.94 -54.82
C LEU A 495 21.43 8.01 -53.72
N GLU A 496 21.76 6.73 -53.74
CA GLU A 496 21.39 5.78 -52.67
C GLU A 496 22.05 6.15 -51.34
N GLN A 497 23.33 6.52 -51.38
CA GLN A 497 24.07 6.98 -50.20
C GLN A 497 23.49 8.29 -49.66
N ASP A 498 23.26 9.27 -50.54
CA ASP A 498 22.65 10.56 -50.19
C ASP A 498 21.27 10.36 -49.55
N LEU A 499 20.43 9.51 -50.12
CA LEU A 499 19.12 9.18 -49.56
C LEU A 499 19.24 8.49 -48.19
N SER A 500 20.17 7.55 -48.04
CA SER A 500 20.44 6.88 -46.76
C SER A 500 20.83 7.88 -45.68
N ASP A 501 21.77 8.78 -45.95
CA ASP A 501 22.24 9.75 -44.97
C ASP A 501 21.18 10.82 -44.67
N SER A 502 20.40 11.19 -45.69
CA SER A 502 19.24 12.07 -45.55
C SER A 502 18.11 11.44 -44.69
N VAL A 503 17.90 10.13 -44.77
CA VAL A 503 16.98 9.38 -43.88
C VAL A 503 17.52 9.31 -42.45
N LYS A 504 18.83 9.06 -42.24
CA LYS A 504 19.44 9.09 -40.89
C LYS A 504 19.30 10.48 -40.25
N SER A 505 19.48 11.55 -41.03
CA SER A 505 19.26 12.93 -40.57
C SER A 505 17.81 13.14 -40.09
N LEU A 506 16.83 12.68 -40.87
CA LEU A 506 15.41 12.74 -40.50
C LEU A 506 15.11 11.96 -39.20
N GLN A 507 15.71 10.78 -39.02
CA GLN A 507 15.56 9.98 -37.79
C GLN A 507 16.14 10.70 -36.56
N ARG A 508 17.27 11.41 -36.71
CA ARG A 508 17.85 12.23 -35.62
C ARG A 508 16.91 13.37 -35.24
N LEU A 509 16.39 14.12 -36.20
CA LEU A 509 15.43 15.21 -35.94
C LEU A 509 14.15 14.72 -35.25
N ASP A 510 13.62 13.56 -35.65
CA ASP A 510 12.45 12.96 -35.00
C ASP A 510 12.76 12.52 -33.56
N LYS A 511 13.96 11.97 -33.31
CA LYS A 511 14.44 11.63 -31.97
C LYS A 511 14.57 12.88 -31.09
N ASP A 512 15.14 13.96 -31.62
CA ASP A 512 15.33 15.22 -30.90
C ASP A 512 13.97 15.85 -30.54
N LEU A 513 13.00 15.83 -31.47
CA LEU A 513 11.63 16.30 -31.21
C LEU A 513 10.94 15.46 -30.11
N LYS A 514 11.12 14.14 -30.12
CA LYS A 514 10.60 13.25 -29.06
C LYS A 514 11.25 13.53 -27.71
N SER A 515 12.58 13.69 -27.67
CA SER A 515 13.32 14.03 -26.46
C SER A 515 12.85 15.36 -25.87
N LEU A 516 12.70 16.40 -26.70
CA LEU A 516 12.24 17.72 -26.30
C LEU A 516 10.78 17.70 -25.81
N THR A 517 9.96 16.78 -26.34
CA THR A 517 8.60 16.58 -25.87
C THR A 517 8.57 15.89 -24.51
N GLN A 518 9.40 14.85 -24.31
CA GLN A 518 9.51 14.15 -23.05
C GLN A 518 10.06 15.04 -21.92
N GLU A 519 11.15 15.78 -22.18
CA GLU A 519 11.74 16.74 -21.24
C GLU A 519 10.68 17.75 -20.77
N ALA A 520 9.91 18.30 -21.69
CA ALA A 520 8.82 19.22 -21.35
C ALA A 520 7.72 18.55 -20.52
N THR A 521 7.39 17.27 -20.74
CA THR A 521 6.37 16.60 -19.93
C THR A 521 6.80 16.31 -18.50
N GLU A 522 8.11 16.19 -18.25
CA GLU A 522 8.67 15.91 -16.93
C GLU A 522 9.07 17.17 -16.15
N ASP A 523 9.13 18.33 -16.82
CA ASP A 523 9.45 19.63 -16.19
C ASP A 523 8.42 20.02 -15.11
N PRO A 524 8.84 20.13 -13.82
CA PRO A 524 7.95 20.54 -12.74
C PRO A 524 7.33 21.92 -12.92
N VAL A 525 8.06 22.86 -13.55
CA VAL A 525 7.53 24.21 -13.78
C VAL A 525 6.36 24.15 -14.76
N LEU A 526 6.51 23.42 -15.86
CA LEU A 526 5.45 23.23 -16.84
C LEU A 526 4.27 22.43 -16.28
N GLN A 527 4.51 21.42 -15.43
CA GLN A 527 3.43 20.69 -14.75
C GLN A 527 2.64 21.63 -13.82
N ASN A 528 3.30 22.48 -13.01
CA ASN A 528 2.64 23.49 -12.19
C ASN A 528 1.85 24.50 -13.04
N LEU A 529 2.41 25.01 -14.14
CA LEU A 529 1.71 25.97 -15.01
C LEU A 529 0.46 25.34 -15.65
N ASN A 530 0.53 24.08 -16.08
CA ASN A 530 -0.62 23.35 -16.61
C ASN A 530 -1.69 23.11 -15.54
N PHE A 531 -1.28 22.82 -14.30
CA PHE A 531 -2.18 22.75 -13.16
C PHE A 531 -2.91 24.07 -12.93
N GLN A 532 -2.18 25.18 -12.84
CA GLN A 532 -2.80 26.50 -12.67
C GLN A 532 -3.75 26.83 -13.83
N LYS A 533 -3.42 26.43 -15.07
CA LYS A 533 -4.30 26.60 -16.23
C LYS A 533 -5.62 25.83 -16.07
N ALA A 534 -5.56 24.58 -15.61
CA ALA A 534 -6.76 23.78 -15.35
C ALA A 534 -7.64 24.42 -14.26
N CYS A 535 -7.02 24.95 -13.20
CA CYS A 535 -7.74 25.71 -12.17
C CYS A 535 -8.41 26.97 -12.75
N LEU A 536 -7.70 27.78 -13.54
CA LEU A 536 -8.27 28.99 -14.16
C LEU A 536 -9.43 28.68 -15.12
N LEU A 537 -9.33 27.59 -15.90
CA LEU A 537 -10.44 27.13 -16.76
C LEU A 537 -11.67 26.74 -15.94
N SER A 538 -11.46 26.16 -14.77
CA SER A 538 -12.52 25.78 -13.83
C SER A 538 -13.16 27.00 -13.16
N LEU A 539 -12.34 27.98 -12.72
CA LEU A 539 -12.82 29.26 -12.19
C LEU A 539 -13.64 30.05 -13.21
N LYS A 540 -13.27 29.97 -14.50
CA LYS A 540 -14.00 30.62 -15.60
C LYS A 540 -15.36 29.96 -15.90
N ALA A 541 -15.54 28.68 -15.57
CA ALA A 541 -16.78 27.97 -15.84
C ALA A 541 -17.95 28.48 -14.96
N GLY A 542 -17.65 28.97 -13.75
CA GLY A 542 -18.64 29.57 -12.84
C GLY A 542 -19.68 28.57 -12.30
N LYS A 543 -20.82 29.11 -11.83
CA LYS A 543 -21.94 28.35 -11.25
C LYS A 543 -22.75 27.57 -12.29
N ASP A 544 -22.68 27.95 -13.57
CA ASP A 544 -23.58 27.46 -14.62
C ASP A 544 -23.02 26.26 -15.41
N ALA A 545 -21.96 25.62 -14.92
CA ALA A 545 -21.39 24.46 -15.59
C ALA A 545 -22.28 23.23 -15.38
N ASP A 546 -22.71 22.61 -16.48
CA ASP A 546 -23.40 21.32 -16.41
C ASP A 546 -22.47 20.22 -15.83
N SER A 547 -23.07 19.15 -15.28
CA SER A 547 -22.30 18.07 -14.66
C SER A 547 -21.25 17.45 -15.60
N PRO A 548 -21.51 17.21 -16.90
CA PRO A 548 -20.48 16.74 -17.84
C PRO A 548 -19.26 17.66 -17.96
N ARG A 549 -19.49 18.98 -18.03
CA ARG A 549 -18.40 19.97 -18.10
C ARG A 549 -17.63 20.03 -16.79
N VAL A 550 -18.30 20.00 -15.64
CA VAL A 550 -17.65 19.95 -14.32
C VAL A 550 -16.76 18.71 -14.19
N ILE A 551 -17.26 17.53 -14.57
CA ILE A 551 -16.49 16.27 -14.54
C ILE A 551 -15.22 16.41 -15.37
N LYS A 552 -15.33 16.93 -16.61
CA LYS A 552 -14.16 17.12 -17.48
C LYS A 552 -13.14 18.08 -16.87
N LEU A 553 -13.59 19.19 -16.28
CA LEU A 553 -12.72 20.17 -15.64
C LEU A 553 -11.97 19.57 -14.44
N LEU A 554 -12.65 18.77 -13.61
CA LEU A 554 -12.04 18.05 -12.49
C LEU A 554 -11.06 16.97 -12.96
N GLU A 555 -11.36 16.26 -14.06
CA GLU A 555 -10.44 15.30 -14.68
C GLU A 555 -9.18 15.99 -15.22
N ASP A 556 -9.33 17.16 -15.85
CA ASP A 556 -8.22 17.98 -16.35
C ASP A 556 -7.34 18.48 -15.18
N ILE A 557 -7.95 18.93 -14.07
CA ILE A 557 -7.22 19.26 -12.84
C ILE A 557 -6.48 18.03 -12.33
N ASN A 558 -7.17 16.91 -12.07
CA ASN A 558 -6.58 15.70 -11.51
C ASN A 558 -5.41 15.18 -12.37
N LYS A 559 -5.52 15.25 -13.69
CA LYS A 559 -4.43 14.89 -14.61
C LYS A 559 -3.22 15.82 -14.49
N ALA A 560 -3.46 17.12 -14.29
CA ALA A 560 -2.39 18.11 -14.10
C ALA A 560 -1.75 18.06 -12.70
N MET A 561 -2.38 17.38 -11.74
CA MET A 561 -1.93 17.27 -10.35
C MET A 561 -0.85 16.21 -10.10
N LYS A 562 -0.14 15.71 -11.12
CA LYS A 562 0.88 14.66 -10.94
C LYS A 562 1.98 15.06 -9.93
N LEU A 563 2.41 16.33 -9.89
CA LEU A 563 3.35 16.83 -8.88
C LEU A 563 2.79 16.86 -7.46
N TYR A 564 1.48 16.90 -7.33
CA TYR A 564 0.75 17.14 -6.09
C TYR A 564 -0.09 15.92 -5.69
N GLU A 565 0.24 14.72 -6.19
CA GLU A 565 -0.62 13.53 -6.04
C GLU A 565 -0.93 13.18 -4.57
N ASN A 566 -0.03 13.54 -3.66
CA ASN A 566 -0.13 13.33 -2.21
C ASN A 566 -0.57 14.59 -1.43
N SER A 567 -1.01 15.65 -2.11
CA SER A 567 -1.51 16.88 -1.48
C SER A 567 -2.97 16.72 -1.05
N GLU A 568 -3.41 17.47 -0.01
CA GLU A 568 -4.82 17.52 0.40
C GLU A 568 -5.73 17.96 -0.76
N PHE A 569 -5.28 18.90 -1.61
CA PHE A 569 -6.05 19.33 -2.77
C PHE A 569 -6.29 18.19 -3.77
N ALA A 570 -5.33 17.26 -3.96
CA ALA A 570 -5.52 16.14 -4.87
C ALA A 570 -6.59 15.19 -4.36
N HIS A 571 -6.59 14.95 -3.04
CA HIS A 571 -7.62 14.15 -2.39
C HIS A 571 -9.00 14.80 -2.51
N ASP A 572 -9.09 16.12 -2.34
CA ASP A 572 -10.32 16.87 -2.51
C ASP A 572 -10.87 16.77 -3.94
N VAL A 573 -10.01 16.93 -4.95
CA VAL A 573 -10.39 16.81 -6.36
C VAL A 573 -10.89 15.40 -6.68
N LYS A 574 -10.20 14.36 -6.19
CA LYS A 574 -10.63 12.96 -6.35
C LYS A 574 -11.98 12.70 -5.68
N GLY A 575 -12.16 13.15 -4.44
CA GLY A 575 -13.41 13.00 -3.71
C GLY A 575 -14.59 13.72 -4.37
N LEU A 576 -14.39 14.95 -4.83
CA LEU A 576 -15.41 15.70 -5.58
C LEU A 576 -15.73 15.03 -6.92
N LEU A 577 -14.72 14.51 -7.62
CA LEU A 577 -14.92 13.80 -8.89
C LEU A 577 -15.73 12.51 -8.69
N GLU A 578 -15.47 11.75 -7.64
CA GLU A 578 -16.25 10.56 -7.27
C GLU A 578 -17.69 10.92 -6.95
N LEU A 579 -17.90 11.98 -6.16
CA LEU A 579 -19.22 12.47 -5.80
C LEU A 579 -20.05 12.84 -7.04
N VAL A 580 -19.53 13.72 -7.89
CA VAL A 580 -20.23 14.19 -9.10
C VAL A 580 -20.48 13.05 -10.10
N LYS A 581 -19.60 12.04 -10.15
CA LYS A 581 -19.81 10.83 -10.96
C LYS A 581 -20.89 9.91 -10.36
N SER A 582 -20.99 9.86 -9.04
CA SER A 582 -21.92 8.99 -8.31
C SER A 582 -23.37 9.47 -8.36
N GLU A 583 -23.60 10.79 -8.43
CA GLU A 583 -24.94 11.39 -8.59
C GLU A 583 -25.71 10.83 -9.80
N LYS A 584 -25.00 10.33 -10.82
CA LYS A 584 -25.62 9.69 -12.00
C LYS A 584 -26.08 8.25 -11.78
N LYS A 585 -25.65 7.59 -10.70
CA LYS A 585 -25.80 6.14 -10.49
C LYS A 585 -26.71 5.76 -9.33
N THR A 586 -27.07 6.69 -8.45
CA THR A 586 -27.87 6.37 -7.26
C THR A 586 -29.34 6.19 -7.61
N THR A 587 -29.69 4.97 -8.02
CA THR A 587 -31.08 4.45 -8.03
C THR A 587 -31.41 3.73 -6.72
N LYS A 588 -30.54 3.81 -5.71
CA LYS A 588 -30.74 3.15 -4.41
C LYS A 588 -31.77 3.96 -3.62
N PRO A 589 -32.81 3.35 -3.03
CA PRO A 589 -33.83 4.09 -2.30
C PRO A 589 -33.22 4.79 -1.08
N GLU A 590 -33.44 6.10 -0.98
CA GLU A 590 -32.98 6.99 0.12
C GLU A 590 -33.45 6.55 1.51
N SER A 591 -34.47 5.69 1.59
CA SER A 591 -35.16 5.24 2.80
C SER A 591 -34.32 4.41 3.80
N ALA A 592 -33.00 4.32 3.61
CA ALA A 592 -32.09 3.61 4.52
C ALA A 592 -31.12 4.54 5.26
N LEU A 593 -31.07 5.83 4.90
CA LEU A 593 -30.15 6.79 5.49
C LEU A 593 -30.63 7.23 6.87
N LYS A 594 -29.69 7.32 7.82
CA LYS A 594 -29.96 7.74 9.20
C LYS A 594 -29.18 9.00 9.53
N VAL A 595 -29.83 9.97 10.15
CA VAL A 595 -29.18 11.14 10.75
C VAL A 595 -28.93 10.85 12.22
N VAL A 596 -27.69 10.97 12.67
CA VAL A 596 -27.24 10.60 14.01
C VAL A 596 -26.48 11.73 14.68
N LEU A 597 -26.74 11.93 15.97
CA LEU A 597 -25.85 12.68 16.86
C LEU A 597 -25.14 11.66 17.75
N THR A 598 -23.82 11.54 17.57
CA THR A 598 -23.05 10.47 18.19
C THR A 598 -21.73 10.91 18.80
N ASP A 599 -21.31 10.16 19.80
CA ASP A 599 -19.95 10.16 20.37
C ASP A 599 -19.25 8.80 20.16
N ASP A 600 -19.75 7.92 19.28
CA ASP A 600 -19.12 6.62 19.02
C ASP A 600 -17.63 6.79 18.64
N PRO A 601 -16.70 6.09 19.32
CA PRO A 601 -15.27 6.33 19.13
C PRO A 601 -14.79 5.98 17.72
N ILE A 602 -15.43 5.04 17.03
CA ILE A 602 -15.08 4.67 15.66
C ILE A 602 -15.62 5.71 14.68
N ASP A 603 -16.85 6.20 14.88
CA ASP A 603 -17.40 7.29 14.07
C ASP A 603 -16.57 8.56 14.21
N LEU A 604 -16.15 8.93 15.43
CA LEU A 604 -15.27 10.08 15.67
C LEU A 604 -13.89 9.90 15.03
N LEU A 605 -13.29 8.71 15.12
CA LEU A 605 -11.99 8.43 14.50
C LEU A 605 -12.07 8.50 12.97
N LEU A 606 -13.17 8.05 12.38
CA LEU A 606 -13.33 7.96 10.93
C LEU A 606 -14.10 9.13 10.32
N CYS A 607 -14.50 10.14 11.11
CA CYS A 607 -15.40 11.20 10.64
C CYS A 607 -14.82 12.06 9.50
N GLY A 608 -13.50 12.20 9.42
CA GLY A 608 -12.84 12.84 8.28
C GLY A 608 -12.49 11.86 7.16
N THR A 609 -12.23 10.60 7.48
CA THR A 609 -11.82 9.57 6.49
C THR A 609 -12.97 9.10 5.62
N ASP A 610 -14.16 8.96 6.21
CA ASP A 610 -15.36 8.50 5.50
C ASP A 610 -15.94 9.54 4.54
N VAL A 611 -15.70 10.83 4.83
CA VAL A 611 -16.30 11.96 4.13
C VAL A 611 -15.22 12.82 3.48
N SER A 612 -15.24 12.90 2.16
CA SER A 612 -14.31 13.72 1.37
C SER A 612 -14.36 15.21 1.75
N GLY A 613 -13.26 15.92 1.52
CA GLY A 613 -13.16 17.35 1.77
C GLY A 613 -12.63 17.72 3.15
N SER A 614 -12.53 16.75 4.06
CA SER A 614 -12.00 16.94 5.41
C SER A 614 -10.47 16.81 5.44
N CYS A 615 -9.81 17.74 6.13
CA CYS A 615 -8.37 17.63 6.41
C CYS A 615 -8.06 16.77 7.65
N GLN A 616 -9.07 16.22 8.34
CA GLN A 616 -8.93 15.43 9.58
C GLN A 616 -9.08 13.93 9.28
N ARG A 617 -8.26 13.42 8.35
CA ARG A 617 -8.28 12.03 7.83
C ARG A 617 -7.18 11.21 8.46
N LEU A 618 -7.37 9.92 8.66
CA LEU A 618 -6.34 9.10 9.35
C LEU A 618 -5.02 9.00 8.58
N ASP A 619 -5.05 9.20 7.26
CA ASP A 619 -3.90 9.17 6.35
C ASP A 619 -3.44 10.57 5.89
N GLY A 620 -4.08 11.64 6.38
CA GLY A 620 -3.72 13.02 6.03
C GLY A 620 -2.41 13.50 6.68
N GLY A 621 -2.05 14.75 6.38
CA GLY A 621 -0.86 15.39 6.97
C GLY A 621 -0.90 15.42 8.52
N PRO A 622 0.11 14.89 9.23
CA PRO A 622 0.05 14.73 10.69
C PRO A 622 -0.03 16.07 11.45
N SER A 623 0.52 17.15 10.88
CA SER A 623 0.47 18.49 11.46
C SER A 623 -0.95 19.04 11.59
N LEU A 624 -1.84 18.69 10.66
CA LEU A 624 -3.26 19.05 10.70
C LEU A 624 -4.05 18.02 11.52
N ASN A 625 -3.74 16.75 11.32
CA ASN A 625 -4.48 15.64 11.90
C ASN A 625 -4.35 15.51 13.41
N LYS A 626 -3.31 16.05 14.04
CA LYS A 626 -3.24 16.09 15.52
C LYS A 626 -4.44 16.81 16.16
N GLY A 627 -5.14 17.68 15.41
CA GLY A 627 -6.37 18.32 15.84
C GLY A 627 -7.57 17.37 15.97
N LEU A 628 -7.53 16.18 15.34
CA LEU A 628 -8.56 15.15 15.45
C LEU A 628 -8.63 14.60 16.89
N LEU A 629 -7.54 14.66 17.65
CA LEU A 629 -7.53 14.29 19.07
C LEU A 629 -8.59 15.07 19.87
N GLY A 630 -8.80 16.35 19.58
CA GLY A 630 -9.88 17.15 20.19
C GLY A 630 -11.27 16.55 19.94
N TYR A 631 -11.51 15.94 18.78
CA TYR A 631 -12.76 15.24 18.50
C TYR A 631 -12.84 13.91 19.22
N LEU A 632 -11.71 13.25 19.49
CA LEU A 632 -11.65 11.95 20.13
C LEU A 632 -11.78 12.01 21.66
N VAL A 633 -11.19 13.00 22.34
CA VAL A 633 -11.15 12.99 23.82
C VAL A 633 -11.99 14.07 24.49
N ASP A 634 -12.46 15.10 23.78
CA ASP A 634 -13.18 16.22 24.40
C ASP A 634 -14.69 16.11 24.22
N GLY A 635 -15.43 15.96 25.33
CA GLY A 635 -16.89 15.86 25.36
C GLY A 635 -17.65 17.09 24.91
N LYS A 636 -17.00 18.26 24.80
CA LYS A 636 -17.65 19.45 24.22
C LYS A 636 -17.95 19.28 22.73
N ASN A 637 -17.22 18.39 22.06
CA ASN A 637 -17.39 18.08 20.64
C ASN A 637 -18.31 16.87 20.48
N ARG A 638 -19.26 16.93 19.56
CA ARG A 638 -20.06 15.78 19.11
C ARG A 638 -20.21 15.76 17.61
N LEU A 639 -20.32 14.55 17.06
CA LEU A 639 -20.47 14.36 15.62
C LEU A 639 -21.96 14.30 15.27
N LEU A 640 -22.40 15.18 14.38
CA LEU A 640 -23.68 15.08 13.71
C LEU A 640 -23.44 14.55 12.30
N ALA A 641 -24.01 13.39 11.96
CA ALA A 641 -23.68 12.66 10.75
C ALA A 641 -24.92 12.07 10.07
N ILE A 642 -24.84 11.87 8.76
CA ILE A 642 -25.73 11.01 7.99
C ILE A 642 -24.97 9.74 7.64
N LYS A 643 -25.58 8.58 7.86
CA LYS A 643 -24.97 7.26 7.65
C LYS A 643 -25.75 6.42 6.65
N ASP A 644 -25.03 5.79 5.72
CA ASP A 644 -25.50 4.63 4.91
C ASP A 644 -24.96 3.36 5.59
N GLY A 645 -25.81 2.71 6.38
CA GLY A 645 -25.38 1.65 7.29
C GLY A 645 -24.38 2.15 8.33
N ASN A 646 -23.14 1.65 8.28
CA ASN A 646 -22.07 2.05 9.20
C ASN A 646 -21.14 3.13 8.64
N LYS A 647 -21.28 3.52 7.36
CA LYS A 647 -20.43 4.51 6.71
C LYS A 647 -21.04 5.90 6.83
N ILE A 648 -20.24 6.90 7.20
CA ILE A 648 -20.67 8.30 7.21
C ILE A 648 -20.63 8.82 5.77
N VAL A 649 -21.71 9.44 5.31
CA VAL A 649 -21.82 10.01 3.95
C VAL A 649 -21.86 11.54 3.97
N SER A 650 -22.29 12.14 5.07
CA SER A 650 -22.23 13.58 5.30
C SER A 650 -22.16 13.86 6.80
N ARG A 651 -21.56 14.97 7.21
CA ARG A 651 -21.39 15.29 8.63
C ARG A 651 -21.10 16.76 8.90
N CYS A 652 -21.25 17.15 10.16
CA CYS A 652 -20.61 18.30 10.75
C CYS A 652 -20.27 18.01 12.22
N MET A 653 -19.38 18.82 12.80
CA MET A 653 -19.13 18.78 14.24
C MET A 653 -20.03 19.81 14.91
N LEU A 654 -20.69 19.42 16.00
CA LEU A 654 -21.33 20.33 16.92
C LEU A 654 -20.42 20.54 18.12
N ARG A 655 -20.24 21.79 18.52
CA ARG A 655 -19.48 22.16 19.70
C ARG A 655 -20.36 22.89 20.68
N LEU A 656 -20.36 22.42 21.92
CA LEU A 656 -20.90 23.20 23.02
C LEU A 656 -19.81 24.19 23.45
N LEU A 657 -20.04 25.50 23.28
CA LEU A 657 -19.11 26.59 23.57
C LEU A 657 -19.70 27.57 24.58
N TRP A 658 -18.88 28.54 25.03
CA TRP A 658 -19.28 29.57 26.00
C TRP A 658 -19.33 30.96 25.34
N ASP A 659 -20.38 31.76 25.57
CA ASP A 659 -20.45 33.13 25.02
C ASP A 659 -20.08 34.24 26.01
N GLY A 660 -19.51 33.86 27.16
CA GLY A 660 -19.23 34.74 28.29
C GLY A 660 -20.32 34.70 29.38
N GLU A 661 -21.56 34.30 29.04
CA GLU A 661 -22.70 34.27 29.97
C GLU A 661 -23.42 32.92 30.01
N LYS A 662 -23.51 32.23 28.87
CA LYS A 662 -24.30 31.00 28.73
C LYS A 662 -23.69 30.04 27.70
N PRO A 663 -24.05 28.74 27.75
CA PRO A 663 -23.64 27.80 26.73
C PRO A 663 -24.35 28.07 25.39
N VAL A 664 -23.63 27.83 24.30
CA VAL A 664 -24.10 28.00 22.91
C VAL A 664 -23.63 26.79 22.10
N ILE A 665 -24.49 26.25 21.23
CA ILE A 665 -24.04 25.27 20.23
C ILE A 665 -23.50 26.02 19.02
N PHE A 666 -22.29 25.68 18.63
CA PHE A 666 -21.70 26.07 17.37
C PHE A 666 -21.65 24.89 16.41
N ARG A 667 -22.34 25.00 15.28
CA ARG A 667 -22.29 24.04 14.18
C ARG A 667 -21.13 24.41 13.25
N GLU A 668 -20.17 23.50 13.16
CA GLU A 668 -19.05 23.60 12.20
C GLU A 668 -19.53 23.45 10.75
N ARG A 669 -18.59 23.65 9.82
CA ARG A 669 -18.82 23.46 8.38
C ARG A 669 -19.42 22.08 8.10
N LEU A 670 -20.36 22.04 7.16
CA LEU A 670 -20.94 20.80 6.65
C LEU A 670 -20.00 20.15 5.64
N TYR A 671 -19.86 18.83 5.72
CA TYR A 671 -19.05 18.03 4.81
C TYR A 671 -19.88 16.90 4.17
N PRO A 672 -19.61 16.51 2.92
CA PRO A 672 -18.60 17.10 2.04
C PRO A 672 -18.98 18.52 1.62
N ASP A 673 -18.04 19.28 1.03
CA ASP A 673 -18.33 20.67 0.63
C ASP A 673 -19.48 20.78 -0.38
N SER A 674 -19.62 19.76 -1.23
CA SER A 674 -20.74 19.61 -2.14
C SER A 674 -21.77 18.66 -1.51
N ILE A 675 -22.36 19.06 -0.39
CA ILE A 675 -23.34 18.24 0.30
C ILE A 675 -24.69 18.25 -0.46
N PRO A 676 -25.36 17.09 -0.63
CA PRO A 676 -26.73 17.05 -1.13
C PRO A 676 -27.65 17.96 -0.31
N SER A 677 -28.56 18.68 -0.97
CA SER A 677 -29.42 19.66 -0.29
C SER A 677 -30.31 19.02 0.79
N GLU A 678 -30.80 17.81 0.54
CA GLU A 678 -31.52 16.99 1.53
C GLU A 678 -30.68 16.69 2.77
N HIS A 679 -29.40 16.33 2.57
CA HIS A 679 -28.47 16.04 3.66
C HIS A 679 -28.19 17.29 4.49
N GLN A 680 -27.96 18.43 3.83
CA GLN A 680 -27.78 19.72 4.48
C GLN A 680 -29.02 20.11 5.30
N ALA A 681 -30.21 20.00 4.72
CA ALA A 681 -31.47 20.31 5.39
C ALA A 681 -31.65 19.43 6.63
N ALA A 682 -31.40 18.13 6.52
CA ALA A 682 -31.58 17.20 7.62
C ALA A 682 -30.57 17.42 8.77
N LEU A 683 -29.30 17.67 8.45
CA LEU A 683 -28.30 18.05 9.46
C LEU A 683 -28.67 19.37 10.16
N ASN A 684 -29.17 20.35 9.41
CA ASN A 684 -29.61 21.63 9.98
C ASN A 684 -30.83 21.46 10.89
N ALA A 685 -31.82 20.70 10.44
CA ALA A 685 -33.04 20.42 11.20
C ALA A 685 -32.72 19.71 12.52
N LEU A 686 -31.87 18.67 12.49
CA LEU A 686 -31.50 17.96 13.71
C LEU A 686 -30.64 18.83 14.64
N ALA A 687 -29.70 19.62 14.12
CA ALA A 687 -28.93 20.57 14.93
C ALA A 687 -29.83 21.58 15.66
N LYS A 688 -30.87 22.09 14.97
CA LYS A 688 -31.85 23.01 15.53
C LYS A 688 -32.69 22.35 16.63
N GLN A 689 -33.16 21.13 16.39
CA GLN A 689 -33.88 20.35 17.40
C GLN A 689 -33.01 20.12 18.64
N ILE A 690 -31.73 19.74 18.47
CA ILE A 690 -30.79 19.55 19.59
C ILE A 690 -30.63 20.83 20.40
N ALA A 691 -30.43 21.98 19.74
CA ALA A 691 -30.29 23.27 20.42
C ALA A 691 -31.55 23.65 21.21
N GLN A 692 -32.74 23.42 20.63
CA GLN A 692 -34.03 23.63 21.30
C GLN A 692 -34.20 22.72 22.53
N ASP A 693 -33.88 21.43 22.41
CA ASP A 693 -33.99 20.45 23.50
C ASP A 693 -33.04 20.76 24.67
N LEU A 694 -31.86 21.32 24.35
CA LEU A 694 -30.89 21.82 25.33
C LEU A 694 -31.25 23.19 25.90
N GLY A 695 -32.13 23.95 25.25
CA GLY A 695 -32.47 25.31 25.64
C GLY A 695 -31.34 26.32 25.42
N VAL A 696 -30.51 26.11 24.38
CA VAL A 696 -29.35 26.96 24.07
C VAL A 696 -29.42 27.51 22.64
N PRO A 697 -28.77 28.65 22.35
CA PRO A 697 -28.68 29.16 20.98
C PRO A 697 -27.91 28.22 20.05
N LEU A 698 -28.30 28.17 18.78
CA LEU A 698 -27.56 27.54 17.69
C LEU A 698 -26.90 28.61 16.83
N THR A 699 -25.60 28.45 16.58
CA THR A 699 -24.80 29.37 15.78
C THR A 699 -23.92 28.62 14.78
N SER A 700 -23.46 29.30 13.74
CA SER A 700 -22.50 28.81 12.74
C SER A 700 -21.80 29.99 12.03
N LYS A 701 -20.88 29.73 11.09
CA LYS A 701 -20.31 30.79 10.22
C LYS A 701 -21.25 31.19 9.07
N ASP A 702 -22.07 30.25 8.63
CA ASP A 702 -22.98 30.36 7.49
C ASP A 702 -24.42 30.74 7.89
N GLY A 703 -24.66 31.11 9.16
CA GLY A 703 -25.95 31.64 9.61
C GLY A 703 -26.31 32.98 8.98
N GLU A 704 -27.56 33.42 9.17
CA GLU A 704 -28.09 34.64 8.55
C GLU A 704 -27.71 35.88 9.36
N ASN A 705 -28.04 35.86 10.65
CA ASN A 705 -27.94 37.01 11.55
C ASN A 705 -26.70 36.92 12.43
N ARG A 706 -26.01 38.03 12.71
CA ARG A 706 -24.88 38.00 13.67
C ARG A 706 -25.39 37.65 15.07
N TYR A 707 -24.74 36.70 15.75
CA TYR A 707 -25.07 36.33 17.14
C TYR A 707 -24.77 37.47 18.14
N GLY A 708 -23.78 38.31 17.83
CA GLY A 708 -23.45 39.51 18.60
C GLY A 708 -22.44 39.30 19.72
N LYS A 709 -22.08 38.05 20.03
CA LYS A 709 -20.99 37.70 20.96
C LYS A 709 -19.97 36.77 20.31
N ASP A 710 -18.75 36.84 20.82
CA ASP A 710 -17.70 35.87 20.50
C ASP A 710 -17.96 34.58 21.28
N LEU A 711 -17.58 33.44 20.69
CA LEU A 711 -17.73 32.13 21.34
C LEU A 711 -16.35 31.60 21.74
N GLU A 712 -16.24 31.08 22.96
CA GLU A 712 -14.99 30.68 23.57
C GLU A 712 -14.99 29.17 23.85
N ALA A 713 -13.89 28.52 23.46
CA ALA A 713 -13.48 27.24 24.01
C ALA A 713 -12.46 27.53 25.12
N LEU A 714 -12.74 27.04 26.33
CA LEU A 714 -12.00 27.39 27.55
C LEU A 714 -10.92 26.37 27.90
N GLY A 715 -10.49 25.57 26.92
CA GLY A 715 -9.57 24.47 27.09
C GLY A 715 -10.22 23.10 26.96
N GLY A 716 -9.41 22.04 27.05
CA GLY A 716 -9.86 20.66 26.99
C GLY A 716 -8.73 19.67 27.29
N PRO A 717 -9.03 18.37 27.39
CA PRO A 717 -8.02 17.34 27.67
C PRO A 717 -7.06 17.08 26.50
N ALA A 718 -7.42 17.49 25.28
CA ALA A 718 -6.57 17.31 24.11
C ALA A 718 -5.45 18.37 24.03
N PRO A 719 -4.21 18.00 23.64
CA PRO A 719 -3.14 18.97 23.41
C PRO A 719 -3.41 19.86 22.19
N TYR A 720 -4.18 19.37 21.22
CA TYR A 720 -4.61 20.12 20.05
C TYR A 720 -6.03 19.76 19.67
N GLU A 721 -6.72 20.72 19.06
CA GLU A 721 -8.08 20.58 18.58
C GLU A 721 -8.21 21.34 17.26
N TYR A 722 -8.76 20.71 16.23
CA TYR A 722 -9.07 21.42 14.99
C TYR A 722 -10.42 22.12 15.12
N SER A 723 -10.57 23.34 14.58
CA SER A 723 -11.84 24.07 14.50
C SER A 723 -11.94 24.87 13.21
N ASP A 724 -12.97 24.60 12.37
CA ASP A 724 -13.17 25.33 11.11
C ASP A 724 -13.54 26.78 11.44
N GLY A 725 -14.41 26.99 12.44
CA GLY A 725 -14.85 28.32 12.87
C GLY A 725 -13.73 29.24 13.38
N SER A 726 -12.65 28.69 13.93
CA SER A 726 -11.47 29.46 14.36
C SER A 726 -10.30 29.43 13.38
N GLY A 727 -10.43 28.72 12.25
CA GLY A 727 -9.43 28.70 11.18
C GLY A 727 -8.28 27.71 11.36
N GLY A 728 -8.54 26.52 11.94
CA GLY A 728 -7.61 25.40 11.93
C GLY A 728 -7.24 24.84 13.30
N VAL A 729 -6.02 24.29 13.42
CA VAL A 729 -5.53 23.63 14.65
C VAL A 729 -5.27 24.66 15.76
N GLN A 730 -5.89 24.42 16.91
CA GLN A 730 -5.81 25.22 18.14
C GLN A 730 -5.05 24.43 19.21
N LYS A 731 -4.26 25.14 20.02
CA LYS A 731 -3.49 24.53 21.11
C LYS A 731 -4.34 24.43 22.37
N SER A 732 -4.27 23.29 23.04
CA SER A 732 -4.95 23.00 24.32
C SER A 732 -6.47 23.21 24.31
N GLY A 733 -7.10 23.22 23.13
CA GLY A 733 -8.54 23.49 22.99
C GLY A 733 -8.97 24.89 23.46
N VAL A 734 -8.06 25.86 23.48
CA VAL A 734 -8.35 27.26 23.84
C VAL A 734 -8.39 28.11 22.58
N TYR A 735 -9.55 28.67 22.25
CA TYR A 735 -9.72 29.54 21.08
C TYR A 735 -11.02 30.34 21.15
N THR A 736 -11.11 31.35 20.30
CA THR A 736 -12.30 32.20 20.16
C THR A 736 -12.80 32.18 18.72
N ILE A 737 -14.10 31.94 18.53
CA ILE A 737 -14.79 32.07 17.26
C ILE A 737 -15.46 33.44 17.21
N LYS A 738 -14.89 34.32 16.38
CA LYS A 738 -15.46 35.65 16.12
C LYS A 738 -16.54 35.59 15.06
N TYR A 739 -17.48 36.53 15.14
CA TYR A 739 -18.51 36.75 14.12
C TYR A 739 -19.39 35.51 13.86
N ALA A 740 -19.65 34.71 14.89
CA ALA A 740 -20.64 33.66 14.80
C ALA A 740 -22.01 34.26 14.44
N ARG A 741 -22.78 33.50 13.68
CA ARG A 741 -24.10 33.88 13.20
C ARG A 741 -25.14 32.90 13.70
N GLN A 742 -26.31 33.39 14.05
CA GLN A 742 -27.43 32.57 14.49
C GLN A 742 -27.96 31.76 13.30
N VAL A 743 -28.28 30.49 13.57
CA VAL A 743 -28.96 29.60 12.63
C VAL A 743 -30.42 29.58 13.06
N ASP A 744 -31.28 30.26 12.30
CA ASP A 744 -32.66 30.52 12.69
C ASP A 744 -33.66 29.39 12.44
#